data_AF-A0A8T5SY59-F1
#
_entry.id   AF-A0A8T5SY59-F1
#
_cell.length_a   1.000
_cell.length_b   1.000
_cell.length_c   1.000
_cell.angle_alpha   90.00
_cell.angle_beta   90.00
_cell.angle_gamma   90.00
#
_symmetry.space_group_name_H-M   'P 1'
#
loop_
_entity.id
_entity.type
_entity.pdbx_description
1 polymer ?
#
loop_
_entity_poly.entity_id
_entity_poly.type
_entity_poly.pdbx_seq_one_letter_code
_entity_poly.pdbx_strand_id
1 'polypeptide(L)'
;MAAQPKITPVPSNAPPFAQEFTKRMRGRKDVAKKPSVRQTTSIPQLLSARFFRNGKLTLEDFLEAAIFTTYPPDQDIAREIAEDILLGREKVERPRLSDKKRAAAEKASTQKQTDALQKVMDQIRREQELAKVIKKDKVQAGYEYLQELHRSGNHQLYEAATDYLTDGDIVLRGITSDQELKETAGSQLLDKAGVLTSEDIQNSQKLDVLDEVCDLSNAAEHVAAKSLRGDSDVEQEFSDLAQRDTTTAARALRHIEEMETLDEKTRESLDKTLQDELTDLSEAADYAAEMKRVPDNLDEYIQDAPNQYSLSDAAAFADKIKKHTGQDIMDDLLKAYDEQYDKGGHNNVDMRQLSETARDNQSWDDLLEKETESTIQDANARSSPSDFLRSAVAQGMGLGSELPSSHTQKKWSKSMQKLADAAVDSSPTKTHLRSTVKQLSRMGQVPSKESIQKAGERLGMTEAEILELLNPSYEVIKKLIEAGVADFDRLHNLMAAAGLSHQQLRQLADMAAEKGNQSALGAVAHEDLQAALGTGSPNSGYGARRYGTRTGAGSGAENQPYDKDRADMAFGGLLGGPATNIVRIWYTYRDQLPDELKKKLREIARRLLIDLGMKYARQTMGSSMLGGIQESTTVRPFKLGDDMDLINLEETIDSLLSQGRTNFKILETSDFLVTETYQGHRAFYWALDKSGSMNSAEKLGMLAISVMAGLYGIKKDDFGVVLFDSTTHVVKRMAEKSISVDKVASDLLDAKAGGGTGGAQSIRLALENFEDTRAKEKIFVFSSDMFLSDQAACEQLVERMKPLGIKMIILVPKSSYNPHAADSLAKKAHGVVLDIASIDELPEKLLRVTNY
;
A
#
# COMPACT_ATOMS: atom_id res chain seq x y z
N MET A 1 -3.38 -39.29 -38.30
CA MET A 1 -2.27 -40.22 -38.04
C MET A 1 -1.40 -39.61 -36.94
N ALA A 2 -1.22 -40.28 -35.81
CA ALA A 2 -0.35 -39.79 -34.74
C ALA A 2 1.11 -39.84 -35.23
N ALA A 3 1.74 -38.68 -35.37
CA ALA A 3 3.14 -38.59 -35.78
C ALA A 3 4.03 -39.24 -34.71
N GLN A 4 4.80 -40.25 -35.08
CA GLN A 4 5.78 -40.85 -34.18
C GLN A 4 6.88 -39.80 -33.85
N PRO A 5 7.30 -39.66 -32.59
CA PRO A 5 8.32 -38.69 -32.20
C PRO A 5 9.66 -39.01 -32.87
N LYS A 6 10.33 -37.99 -33.42
CA LYS A 6 11.59 -38.14 -34.18
C LYS A 6 12.80 -38.41 -33.27
N ILE A 7 12.69 -38.06 -31.99
CA ILE A 7 13.74 -38.23 -30.99
C ILE A 7 13.29 -39.25 -29.96
N THR A 8 14.06 -40.33 -29.78
CA THR A 8 13.85 -41.26 -28.66
C THR A 8 14.39 -40.62 -27.38
N PRO A 9 13.67 -40.63 -26.24
CA PRO A 9 14.10 -39.99 -25.00
C PRO A 9 15.17 -40.84 -24.29
N VAL A 10 16.38 -40.85 -24.86
CA VAL A 10 17.58 -41.51 -24.32
C VAL A 10 18.69 -40.47 -24.13
N PRO A 11 19.61 -40.65 -23.15
CA PRO A 11 20.63 -39.66 -22.83
C PRO A 11 21.54 -39.27 -24.01
N SER A 12 21.81 -40.20 -24.94
CA SER A 12 22.60 -39.95 -26.15
C SER A 12 21.99 -38.90 -27.09
N ASN A 13 20.67 -38.67 -27.02
CA ASN A 13 19.98 -37.68 -27.84
C ASN A 13 19.92 -36.29 -27.21
N ALA A 14 20.40 -36.11 -25.96
CA ALA A 14 20.37 -34.82 -25.27
C ALA A 14 21.32 -33.77 -25.88
N PRO A 15 22.59 -34.07 -26.23
CA PRO A 15 23.47 -33.11 -26.90
C PRO A 15 22.99 -32.65 -28.30
N PRO A 16 22.58 -33.53 -29.23
CA PRO A 16 22.11 -33.08 -30.56
C PRO A 16 20.79 -32.31 -30.46
N PHE A 17 19.90 -32.65 -29.52
CA PHE A 17 18.71 -31.87 -29.22
C PHE A 17 19.07 -30.45 -28.73
N ALA A 18 19.97 -30.34 -27.74
CA ALA A 18 20.37 -29.05 -27.18
C ALA A 18 21.05 -28.14 -28.22
N GLN A 19 21.86 -28.71 -29.12
CA GLN A 19 22.50 -27.97 -30.19
C GLN A 19 21.48 -27.43 -31.22
N GLU A 20 20.56 -28.26 -31.67
CA GLU A 20 19.53 -27.86 -32.64
C GLU A 20 18.55 -26.85 -32.02
N PHE A 21 18.17 -27.05 -30.75
CA PHE A 21 17.35 -26.11 -29.97
C PHE A 21 18.00 -24.73 -29.87
N THR A 22 19.27 -24.68 -29.43
CA THR A 22 20.02 -23.42 -29.27
C THR A 22 20.17 -22.71 -30.62
N LYS A 23 20.43 -23.45 -31.70
CA LYS A 23 20.53 -22.91 -33.06
C LYS A 23 19.22 -22.31 -33.55
N ARG A 24 18.08 -22.98 -33.35
CA ARG A 24 16.75 -22.48 -33.75
C ARG A 24 16.33 -21.26 -32.94
N MET A 25 16.57 -21.27 -31.63
CA MET A 25 16.33 -20.12 -30.75
C MET A 25 17.17 -18.89 -31.15
N ARG A 26 18.46 -19.07 -31.47
CA ARG A 26 19.32 -17.96 -31.92
C ARG A 26 18.95 -17.40 -33.30
N GLY A 27 18.31 -18.21 -34.14
CA GLY A 27 17.86 -17.84 -35.48
C GLY A 27 16.52 -17.11 -35.53
N ARG A 28 15.71 -17.17 -34.46
CA ARG A 28 14.43 -16.45 -34.36
C ARG A 28 14.66 -14.96 -34.08
N LYS A 29 13.89 -14.10 -34.75
CA LYS A 29 13.94 -12.64 -34.56
C LYS A 29 13.10 -12.14 -33.38
N ASP A 30 12.22 -12.99 -32.87
CA ASP A 30 11.24 -12.78 -31.79
C ASP A 30 11.71 -13.25 -30.40
N VAL A 31 12.93 -13.81 -30.30
CA VAL A 31 13.56 -14.18 -29.03
C VAL A 31 14.20 -12.95 -28.40
N ALA A 32 13.75 -12.59 -27.20
CA ALA A 32 14.22 -11.40 -26.47
C ALA A 32 15.67 -11.55 -25.98
N LYS A 33 16.04 -12.74 -25.50
CA LYS A 33 17.41 -13.05 -25.05
C LYS A 33 17.97 -14.26 -25.79
N LYS A 34 18.93 -14.02 -26.69
CA LYS A 34 19.59 -15.10 -27.43
C LYS A 34 20.31 -16.04 -26.46
N PRO A 35 20.09 -17.36 -26.55
CA PRO A 35 20.68 -18.31 -25.61
C PRO A 35 22.20 -18.40 -25.80
N SER A 36 22.96 -18.47 -24.70
CA SER A 36 24.42 -18.59 -24.71
C SER A 36 24.86 -20.03 -25.00
N VAL A 37 26.15 -20.23 -25.33
CA VAL A 37 26.72 -21.57 -25.57
C VAL A 37 26.61 -22.45 -24.32
N ARG A 38 26.61 -21.85 -23.11
CA ARG A 38 26.45 -22.58 -21.85
C ARG A 38 25.08 -23.28 -21.77
N GLN A 39 24.03 -22.73 -22.39
CA GLN A 39 22.72 -23.37 -22.42
C GLN A 39 22.73 -24.70 -23.21
N THR A 40 23.57 -24.80 -24.24
CA THR A 40 23.81 -26.06 -24.97
C THR A 40 24.43 -27.13 -24.07
N THR A 41 25.12 -26.74 -23.00
CA THR A 41 25.68 -27.65 -21.98
C THR A 41 24.71 -27.90 -20.81
N SER A 42 23.92 -26.90 -20.41
CA SER A 42 22.99 -27.01 -19.28
C SER A 42 21.82 -27.97 -19.54
N ILE A 43 21.29 -28.02 -20.78
CA ILE A 43 20.19 -28.94 -21.14
C ILE A 43 20.62 -30.41 -20.98
N PRO A 44 21.76 -30.87 -21.55
CA PRO A 44 22.25 -32.23 -21.30
C PRO A 44 22.58 -32.53 -19.83
N GLN A 45 23.09 -31.56 -19.07
CA GLN A 45 23.38 -31.74 -17.64
C GLN A 45 22.10 -31.96 -16.82
N LEU A 46 21.05 -31.17 -17.08
CA LEU A 46 19.75 -31.32 -16.41
C LEU A 46 19.09 -32.66 -16.75
N LEU A 47 19.14 -33.06 -18.02
CA LEU A 47 18.62 -34.35 -18.49
C LEU A 47 19.42 -35.52 -17.89
N SER A 48 20.75 -35.39 -17.79
CA SER A 48 21.59 -36.42 -17.15
C SER A 48 21.24 -36.58 -15.68
N ALA A 49 21.08 -35.48 -14.93
CA ALA A 49 20.67 -35.52 -13.53
C ALA A 49 19.29 -36.18 -13.34
N ARG A 50 18.32 -35.87 -14.22
CA ARG A 50 16.99 -36.51 -14.19
C ARG A 50 17.05 -38.00 -14.53
N PHE A 51 17.88 -38.39 -15.48
CA PHE A 51 18.09 -39.81 -15.81
C PHE A 51 18.71 -40.58 -14.63
N PHE A 52 19.73 -40.03 -13.96
CA PHE A 52 20.32 -40.66 -12.78
C PHE A 52 19.33 -40.77 -11.60
N ARG A 53 18.38 -39.83 -11.48
CA ARG A 53 17.36 -39.86 -10.44
C ARG A 53 16.21 -40.81 -10.72
N ASN A 54 15.73 -40.84 -11.98
CA ASN A 54 14.46 -41.51 -12.33
C ASN A 54 14.66 -42.82 -13.13
N GLY A 55 15.90 -43.12 -13.57
CA GLY A 55 16.25 -44.32 -14.35
C GLY A 55 15.79 -44.34 -15.82
N LYS A 56 14.99 -43.36 -16.24
CA LYS A 56 14.48 -43.19 -17.62
C LYS A 56 14.24 -41.71 -17.92
N LEU A 57 14.28 -41.34 -19.20
CA LEU A 57 13.87 -40.03 -19.68
C LEU A 57 12.58 -40.16 -20.48
N THR A 58 11.76 -39.12 -20.42
CA THR A 58 10.54 -38.97 -21.22
C THR A 58 10.71 -37.80 -22.21
N LEU A 59 9.82 -37.67 -23.19
CA LEU A 59 9.82 -36.51 -24.09
C LEU A 59 9.51 -35.21 -23.34
N GLU A 60 8.69 -35.30 -22.30
CA GLU A 60 8.38 -34.19 -21.41
C GLU A 60 9.64 -33.68 -20.71
N ASP A 61 10.57 -34.57 -20.32
CA ASP A 61 11.83 -34.16 -19.70
C ASP A 61 12.69 -33.28 -20.64
N PHE A 62 12.68 -33.59 -21.94
CA PHE A 62 13.41 -32.80 -22.95
C PHE A 62 12.77 -31.42 -23.16
N LEU A 63 11.44 -31.38 -23.19
CA LEU A 63 10.65 -30.16 -23.32
C LEU A 63 10.84 -29.25 -22.10
N GLU A 64 10.69 -29.79 -20.91
CA GLU A 64 10.92 -29.09 -19.64
C GLU A 64 12.36 -28.60 -19.51
N ALA A 65 13.37 -29.40 -19.89
CA ALA A 65 14.77 -28.99 -19.83
C ALA A 65 15.05 -27.79 -20.75
N ALA A 66 14.45 -27.76 -21.94
CA ALA A 66 14.57 -26.63 -22.85
C ALA A 66 13.87 -25.37 -22.33
N ILE A 67 12.69 -25.52 -21.70
CA ILE A 67 11.93 -24.40 -21.10
C ILE A 67 12.66 -23.83 -19.89
N PHE A 68 13.04 -24.67 -18.93
CA PHE A 68 13.64 -24.22 -17.65
C PHE A 68 15.02 -23.59 -17.83
N THR A 69 15.74 -23.94 -18.89
CA THR A 69 17.03 -23.32 -19.21
C THR A 69 16.89 -22.05 -20.04
N THR A 70 15.68 -21.71 -20.50
CA THR A 70 15.40 -20.51 -21.30
C THR A 70 14.88 -19.36 -20.44
N TYR A 71 15.24 -18.13 -20.84
CA TYR A 71 14.78 -16.88 -20.24
C TYR A 71 13.24 -16.82 -20.13
N PRO A 72 12.64 -16.45 -18.97
CA PRO A 72 11.21 -16.63 -18.72
C PRO A 72 10.26 -16.03 -19.78
N PRO A 73 10.49 -14.81 -20.30
CA PRO A 73 9.65 -14.23 -21.36
C PRO A 73 9.66 -14.96 -22.72
N ASP A 74 10.68 -15.81 -22.95
CA ASP A 74 10.89 -16.58 -24.18
C ASP A 74 10.53 -18.07 -24.00
N GLN A 75 9.98 -18.47 -22.85
CA GLN A 75 9.65 -19.88 -22.55
C GLN A 75 8.54 -20.44 -23.44
N ASP A 76 7.59 -19.61 -23.89
CA ASP A 76 6.55 -20.02 -24.84
C ASP A 76 7.15 -20.34 -26.22
N ILE A 77 8.12 -19.52 -26.65
CA ILE A 77 8.88 -19.73 -27.89
C ILE A 77 9.78 -20.97 -27.77
N ALA A 78 10.40 -21.17 -26.60
CA ALA A 78 11.20 -22.35 -26.32
C ALA A 78 10.36 -23.64 -26.34
N ARG A 79 9.15 -23.61 -25.77
CA ARG A 79 8.22 -24.73 -25.82
C ARG A 79 7.88 -25.09 -27.27
N GLU A 80 7.49 -24.09 -28.07
CA GLU A 80 7.16 -24.28 -29.48
C GLU A 80 8.32 -24.90 -30.27
N ILE A 81 9.53 -24.36 -30.11
CA ILE A 81 10.72 -24.89 -30.80
C ILE A 81 11.09 -26.29 -30.31
N ALA A 82 10.99 -26.56 -29.01
CA ALA A 82 11.27 -27.87 -28.45
C ALA A 82 10.25 -28.91 -28.95
N GLU A 83 8.96 -28.58 -28.99
CA GLU A 83 7.91 -29.42 -29.54
C GLU A 83 8.13 -29.70 -31.04
N ASP A 84 8.47 -28.68 -31.82
CA ASP A 84 8.77 -28.83 -33.24
C ASP A 84 9.96 -29.76 -33.50
N ILE A 85 11.00 -29.67 -32.67
CA ILE A 85 12.17 -30.55 -32.76
C ILE A 85 11.79 -31.99 -32.36
N LEU A 86 11.02 -32.18 -31.28
CA LEU A 86 10.62 -33.50 -30.78
C LEU A 86 9.62 -34.20 -31.72
N LEU A 87 8.71 -33.44 -32.34
CA LEU A 87 7.69 -33.93 -33.27
C LEU A 87 8.15 -33.94 -34.74
N GLY A 88 9.32 -33.38 -35.04
CA GLY A 88 9.93 -33.42 -36.38
C GLY A 88 9.26 -32.54 -37.43
N ARG A 89 8.61 -31.44 -37.03
CA ARG A 89 7.96 -30.49 -37.97
C ARG A 89 9.03 -29.61 -38.63
N GLU A 90 8.99 -29.53 -39.96
CA GLU A 90 9.89 -28.64 -40.71
C GLU A 90 9.37 -27.21 -40.82
N LYS A 91 10.35 -26.31 -40.89
CA LYS A 91 10.31 -24.86 -40.77
C LYS A 91 9.10 -24.22 -41.49
N VAL A 92 8.14 -23.71 -40.72
CA VAL A 92 7.08 -22.83 -41.24
C VAL A 92 7.38 -21.41 -40.78
N GLU A 93 7.81 -20.55 -41.70
CA GLU A 93 7.82 -19.11 -41.46
C GLU A 93 6.38 -18.59 -41.56
N ARG A 94 5.82 -18.12 -40.45
CA ARG A 94 4.52 -17.44 -40.39
C ARG A 94 4.66 -16.04 -39.79
N PRO A 95 3.93 -15.02 -40.31
CA PRO A 95 3.93 -13.69 -39.75
C PRO A 95 3.12 -13.64 -38.44
N ARG A 96 3.52 -12.72 -37.55
CA ARG A 96 3.10 -12.64 -36.14
C ARG A 96 1.59 -12.43 -35.93
N LEU A 97 1.03 -13.20 -35.00
CA LEU A 97 -0.28 -13.01 -34.35
C LEU A 97 -0.07 -12.61 -32.87
N SER A 98 0.78 -11.62 -32.57
CA SER A 98 0.90 -11.11 -31.19
C SER A 98 1.57 -9.74 -31.02
N ASP A 99 1.90 -9.02 -32.10
CA ASP A 99 2.45 -7.65 -31.98
C ASP A 99 1.43 -6.61 -31.48
N LYS A 100 0.13 -6.94 -31.43
CA LYS A 100 -0.90 -6.04 -30.90
C LYS A 100 -1.07 -6.07 -29.37
N LYS A 101 -0.56 -7.09 -28.65
CA LYS A 101 -0.81 -7.23 -27.20
C LYS A 101 0.42 -6.98 -26.31
N ARG A 102 1.65 -7.20 -26.79
CA ARG A 102 2.86 -6.85 -26.01
C ARG A 102 3.26 -5.38 -26.14
N ALA A 103 2.92 -4.70 -27.23
CA ALA A 103 3.12 -3.24 -27.38
C ALA A 103 2.16 -2.39 -26.51
N ALA A 104 1.10 -3.00 -25.94
CA ALA A 104 0.09 -2.31 -25.14
C ALA A 104 0.45 -2.26 -23.64
N ALA A 105 1.30 -3.17 -23.14
CA ALA A 105 1.62 -3.26 -21.72
C ALA A 105 2.86 -2.42 -21.30
N GLU A 106 3.86 -2.26 -22.19
CA GLU A 106 5.05 -1.42 -21.90
C GLU A 106 4.82 0.09 -22.16
N LYS A 107 3.74 0.45 -22.86
CA LYS A 107 3.40 1.86 -23.08
C LYS A 107 2.67 2.51 -21.90
N ALA A 108 1.95 1.73 -21.09
CA ALA A 108 1.03 2.26 -20.08
C ALA A 108 1.69 2.93 -18.85
N SER A 109 2.95 2.59 -18.50
CA SER A 109 3.64 3.23 -17.37
C SER A 109 4.55 4.40 -17.77
N THR A 110 4.87 4.54 -19.06
CA THR A 110 5.73 5.63 -19.59
C THR A 110 4.91 6.75 -20.27
N GLN A 111 3.58 6.64 -20.26
CA GLN A 111 2.65 7.47 -21.04
C GLN A 111 2.13 8.75 -20.37
N LYS A 112 2.50 9.08 -19.12
CA LYS A 112 2.03 10.34 -18.49
C LYS A 112 2.98 11.54 -18.61
N GLN A 113 4.26 11.32 -18.92
CA GLN A 113 5.24 12.42 -19.11
C GLN A 113 5.67 12.63 -20.57
N THR A 114 5.48 11.63 -21.43
CA THR A 114 5.80 11.75 -22.87
C THR A 114 4.64 12.31 -23.69
N ASP A 115 3.43 12.37 -23.14
CA ASP A 115 2.21 12.69 -23.90
C ASP A 115 2.14 14.17 -24.33
N ALA A 116 2.73 15.11 -23.57
CA ALA A 116 2.74 16.52 -23.95
C ALA A 116 3.76 16.82 -25.08
N LEU A 117 4.97 16.26 -24.98
CA LEU A 117 6.01 16.46 -25.99
C LEU A 117 5.73 15.66 -27.27
N GLN A 118 5.14 14.46 -27.14
CA GLN A 118 4.76 13.62 -28.26
C GLN A 118 3.49 14.15 -28.96
N LYS A 119 2.51 14.71 -28.23
CA LYS A 119 1.39 15.45 -28.85
C LYS A 119 1.88 16.67 -29.64
N VAL A 120 2.85 17.43 -29.12
CA VAL A 120 3.44 18.56 -29.85
C VAL A 120 4.23 18.09 -31.07
N MET A 121 5.00 16.99 -30.97
CA MET A 121 5.76 16.45 -32.12
C MET A 121 4.88 15.74 -33.15
N ASP A 122 3.78 15.11 -32.74
CA ASP A 122 2.79 14.50 -33.62
C ASP A 122 1.87 15.56 -34.23
N GLN A 123 1.61 16.67 -33.55
CA GLN A 123 0.97 17.86 -34.10
C GLN A 123 1.88 18.53 -35.14
N ILE A 124 3.18 18.72 -34.86
CA ILE A 124 4.16 19.27 -35.82
C ILE A 124 4.34 18.31 -37.01
N ARG A 125 4.35 16.98 -36.81
CA ARG A 125 4.44 16.01 -37.91
C ARG A 125 3.15 15.91 -38.71
N ARG A 126 1.98 15.99 -38.07
CA ARG A 126 0.69 16.09 -38.77
C ARG A 126 0.61 17.39 -39.55
N GLU A 127 1.03 18.53 -38.99
CA GLU A 127 1.13 19.81 -39.70
C GLU A 127 2.12 19.74 -40.87
N GLN A 128 3.26 19.04 -40.74
CA GLN A 128 4.25 18.86 -41.81
C GLN A 128 3.88 17.81 -42.87
N GLU A 129 3.06 16.80 -42.54
CA GLU A 129 2.51 15.82 -43.48
C GLU A 129 1.22 16.34 -44.17
N LEU A 130 0.37 17.07 -43.44
CA LEU A 130 -0.72 17.87 -44.02
C LEU A 130 -0.13 18.91 -44.97
N ALA A 131 0.96 19.61 -44.60
CA ALA A 131 1.68 20.53 -45.50
C ALA A 131 2.19 19.90 -46.82
N LYS A 132 2.31 18.56 -46.91
CA LYS A 132 2.67 17.84 -48.14
C LYS A 132 1.46 17.39 -48.97
N VAL A 133 0.25 17.35 -48.38
CA VAL A 133 -1.01 16.94 -49.02
C VAL A 133 -1.95 18.14 -49.28
N ILE A 134 -1.65 19.29 -48.70
CA ILE A 134 -2.37 20.54 -48.94
C ILE A 134 -2.21 20.93 -50.42
N LYS A 135 -3.31 20.78 -51.17
CA LYS A 135 -3.53 21.56 -52.39
C LYS A 135 -3.47 23.02 -51.95
N LYS A 136 -2.36 23.73 -52.26
CA LYS A 136 -2.16 25.14 -51.87
C LYS A 136 -3.39 26.00 -52.13
N ASP A 137 -4.10 25.70 -53.21
CA ASP A 137 -5.32 26.39 -53.63
C ASP A 137 -6.49 26.22 -52.64
N LYS A 138 -6.62 25.06 -51.96
CA LYS A 138 -7.70 24.80 -50.97
C LYS A 138 -7.44 25.42 -49.61
N VAL A 139 -6.19 25.41 -49.14
CA VAL A 139 -5.81 26.06 -47.87
C VAL A 139 -5.83 27.57 -48.00
N GLN A 140 -5.44 28.09 -49.15
CA GLN A 140 -5.58 29.52 -49.44
C GLN A 140 -7.05 29.92 -49.43
N ALA A 141 -7.93 29.16 -50.09
CA ALA A 141 -9.37 29.41 -50.07
C ALA A 141 -9.99 29.30 -48.67
N GLY A 142 -9.60 28.30 -47.87
CA GLY A 142 -10.07 28.17 -46.48
C GLY A 142 -9.56 29.27 -45.55
N TYR A 143 -8.35 29.77 -45.78
CA TYR A 143 -7.81 30.91 -45.03
C TYR A 143 -8.48 32.23 -45.41
N GLU A 144 -8.76 32.44 -46.70
CA GLU A 144 -9.53 33.58 -47.20
C GLU A 144 -10.95 33.58 -46.63
N TYR A 145 -11.61 32.42 -46.61
CA TYR A 145 -12.93 32.25 -46.00
C TYR A 145 -12.90 32.48 -44.48
N LEU A 146 -11.91 31.96 -43.74
CA LEU A 146 -11.79 32.23 -42.30
C LEU A 146 -11.62 33.73 -42.01
N GLN A 147 -10.82 34.44 -42.82
CA GLN A 147 -10.70 35.90 -42.70
C GLN A 147 -12.00 36.62 -43.06
N GLU A 148 -12.75 36.11 -44.03
CA GLU A 148 -14.07 36.64 -44.38
C GLU A 148 -15.07 36.40 -43.25
N LEU A 149 -15.11 35.22 -42.65
CA LEU A 149 -15.97 34.86 -41.52
C LEU A 149 -15.72 35.76 -40.30
N HIS A 150 -14.45 36.08 -40.01
CA HIS A 150 -14.08 37.05 -38.96
C HIS A 150 -14.49 38.50 -39.30
N ARG A 151 -14.62 38.84 -40.58
CA ARG A 151 -14.98 40.20 -41.04
C ARG A 151 -16.48 40.39 -41.29
N SER A 152 -17.19 39.32 -41.70
CA SER A 152 -18.58 39.35 -42.15
C SER A 152 -19.59 39.46 -41.00
N GLY A 153 -19.14 39.30 -39.75
CA GLY A 153 -19.96 39.54 -38.56
C GLY A 153 -20.92 38.40 -38.21
N ASN A 154 -20.80 37.23 -38.84
CA ASN A 154 -21.61 36.04 -38.52
C ASN A 154 -21.06 35.30 -37.27
N HIS A 155 -20.89 36.04 -36.18
CA HIS A 155 -20.18 35.59 -34.98
C HIS A 155 -20.81 34.35 -34.36
N GLN A 156 -22.15 34.25 -34.40
CA GLN A 156 -22.90 33.12 -33.85
C GLN A 156 -22.63 31.79 -34.58
N LEU A 157 -22.47 31.82 -35.91
CA LEU A 157 -22.14 30.63 -36.69
C LEU A 157 -20.69 30.19 -36.42
N TYR A 158 -19.78 31.15 -36.31
CA TYR A 158 -18.39 30.88 -35.98
C TYR A 158 -18.25 30.28 -34.58
N GLU A 159 -18.88 30.90 -33.56
CA GLU A 159 -18.89 30.39 -32.18
C GLU A 159 -19.40 28.95 -32.11
N ALA A 160 -20.56 28.67 -32.73
CA ALA A 160 -21.14 27.32 -32.75
C ALA A 160 -20.24 26.31 -33.48
N ALA A 161 -19.59 26.71 -34.57
CA ALA A 161 -18.69 25.83 -35.30
C ALA A 161 -17.38 25.56 -34.53
N THR A 162 -16.88 26.51 -33.74
CA THR A 162 -15.60 26.38 -33.01
C THR A 162 -15.61 25.36 -31.88
N ASP A 163 -16.79 24.98 -31.38
CA ASP A 163 -16.95 23.89 -30.40
C ASP A 163 -16.65 22.50 -30.99
N TYR A 164 -16.65 22.39 -32.33
CA TYR A 164 -16.41 21.14 -33.05
C TYR A 164 -15.17 21.21 -33.95
N LEU A 165 -14.92 22.36 -34.59
CA LEU A 165 -13.84 22.55 -35.55
C LEU A 165 -12.89 23.66 -35.10
N THR A 166 -11.58 23.39 -35.09
CA THR A 166 -10.59 24.45 -34.87
C THR A 166 -10.42 25.32 -36.12
N ASP A 167 -9.91 26.55 -35.97
CA ASP A 167 -9.50 27.38 -37.11
C ASP A 167 -8.55 26.62 -38.07
N GLY A 168 -7.69 25.77 -37.49
CA GLY A 168 -6.84 24.87 -38.25
C GLY A 168 -7.62 23.86 -39.08
N ASP A 169 -8.67 23.26 -38.52
CA ASP A 169 -9.55 22.32 -39.24
C ASP A 169 -10.28 22.99 -40.40
N ILE A 170 -10.79 24.21 -40.21
CA ILE A 170 -11.49 24.99 -41.25
C ILE A 170 -10.54 25.22 -42.44
N VAL A 171 -9.31 25.66 -42.15
CA VAL A 171 -8.28 25.94 -43.16
C VAL A 171 -7.77 24.66 -43.82
N LEU A 172 -7.44 23.63 -43.05
CA LEU A 172 -6.85 22.37 -43.54
C LEU A 172 -7.84 21.54 -44.36
N ARG A 173 -9.13 21.57 -44.01
CA ARG A 173 -10.20 20.91 -44.80
C ARG A 173 -10.58 21.72 -46.03
N GLY A 174 -10.18 22.99 -46.10
CA GLY A 174 -10.45 23.90 -47.21
C GLY A 174 -11.93 24.21 -47.32
N ILE A 175 -12.56 24.53 -46.19
CA ILE A 175 -13.96 24.97 -46.11
C ILE A 175 -14.06 26.36 -46.73
N THR A 176 -14.98 26.54 -47.68
CA THR A 176 -15.05 27.77 -48.48
C THR A 176 -16.39 28.51 -48.38
N SER A 177 -17.34 28.00 -47.60
CA SER A 177 -18.66 28.61 -47.42
C SER A 177 -19.31 28.26 -46.09
N ASP A 178 -20.27 29.08 -45.67
CA ASP A 178 -21.11 28.85 -44.49
C ASP A 178 -21.80 27.49 -44.55
N GLN A 179 -22.27 27.07 -45.74
CA GLN A 179 -22.93 25.78 -45.94
C GLN A 179 -21.97 24.60 -45.67
N GLU A 180 -20.75 24.64 -46.22
CA GLU A 180 -19.75 23.59 -45.98
C GLU A 180 -19.30 23.56 -44.50
N LEU A 181 -19.26 24.73 -43.84
CA LEU A 181 -18.94 24.84 -42.42
C LEU A 181 -20.03 24.18 -41.56
N LYS A 182 -21.30 24.49 -41.83
CA LYS A 182 -22.47 23.90 -41.17
C LYS A 182 -22.53 22.39 -41.35
N GLU A 183 -22.39 21.89 -42.57
CA GLU A 183 -22.38 20.44 -42.86
C GLU A 183 -21.26 19.71 -42.11
N THR A 184 -20.05 20.29 -42.09
CA THR A 184 -18.89 19.64 -41.47
C THR A 184 -18.96 19.66 -39.94
N ALA A 185 -19.34 20.79 -39.35
CA ALA A 185 -19.49 20.93 -37.90
C ALA A 185 -20.72 20.14 -37.41
N GLY A 186 -21.84 20.22 -38.13
CA GLY A 186 -23.08 19.50 -37.85
C GLY A 186 -22.89 17.98 -37.87
N SER A 187 -22.13 17.45 -38.84
CA SER A 187 -21.77 16.02 -38.84
C SER A 187 -20.98 15.60 -37.58
N GLN A 188 -20.07 16.46 -37.08
CA GLN A 188 -19.31 16.16 -35.87
C GLN A 188 -20.14 16.30 -34.59
N LEU A 189 -21.15 17.18 -34.60
CA LEU A 189 -22.14 17.27 -33.53
C LEU A 189 -22.98 15.99 -33.50
N LEU A 190 -23.49 15.52 -34.65
CA LEU A 190 -24.29 14.29 -34.72
C LEU A 190 -23.50 13.04 -34.34
N ASP A 191 -22.17 13.02 -34.53
CA ASP A 191 -21.29 11.95 -34.02
C ASP A 191 -21.30 11.86 -32.48
N LYS A 192 -21.74 12.91 -31.76
CA LYS A 192 -21.91 12.93 -30.30
C LYS A 192 -23.32 12.53 -29.82
N ALA A 193 -24.22 12.10 -30.72
CA ALA A 193 -25.58 11.71 -30.36
C ALA A 193 -25.60 10.67 -29.21
N GLY A 194 -26.51 10.86 -28.25
CA GLY A 194 -26.62 10.06 -27.03
C GLY A 194 -25.93 10.66 -25.79
N VAL A 195 -25.10 11.70 -25.97
CA VAL A 195 -24.44 12.46 -24.89
C VAL A 195 -24.39 13.97 -25.20
N LEU A 196 -25.40 14.49 -25.91
CA LEU A 196 -25.46 15.91 -26.25
C LEU A 196 -25.68 16.79 -25.01
N THR A 197 -24.96 17.91 -24.94
CA THR A 197 -25.20 18.96 -23.94
C THR A 197 -26.28 19.93 -24.41
N SER A 198 -26.80 20.76 -23.50
CA SER A 198 -27.76 21.83 -23.85
C SER A 198 -27.18 22.81 -24.87
N GLU A 199 -25.88 23.09 -24.78
CA GLU A 199 -25.14 23.90 -25.75
C GLU A 199 -25.03 23.19 -27.11
N ASP A 200 -24.78 21.87 -27.13
CA ASP A 200 -24.79 21.11 -28.38
C ASP A 200 -26.17 21.15 -29.06
N ILE A 201 -27.26 21.01 -28.30
CA ILE A 201 -28.63 21.09 -28.84
C ILE A 201 -28.91 22.50 -29.38
N GLN A 202 -28.49 23.57 -28.70
CA GLN A 202 -28.59 24.93 -29.23
C GLN A 202 -27.74 25.15 -30.49
N ASN A 203 -26.53 24.59 -30.53
CA ASN A 203 -25.64 24.67 -31.68
C ASN A 203 -26.22 23.93 -32.89
N SER A 204 -27.04 22.88 -32.70
CA SER A 204 -27.71 22.18 -33.79
C SER A 204 -28.61 23.09 -34.63
N GLN A 205 -29.28 24.08 -34.01
CA GLN A 205 -30.10 25.07 -34.71
C GLN A 205 -29.24 26.02 -35.55
N LYS A 206 -28.07 26.42 -35.04
CA LYS A 206 -27.13 27.31 -35.75
C LYS A 206 -26.41 26.61 -36.90
N LEU A 207 -26.21 25.30 -36.76
CA LEU A 207 -25.54 24.42 -37.73
C LEU A 207 -26.50 23.77 -38.74
N ASP A 208 -27.79 24.13 -38.74
CA ASP A 208 -28.84 23.57 -39.59
C ASP A 208 -28.97 22.04 -39.50
N VAL A 209 -28.76 21.46 -38.31
CA VAL A 209 -28.93 20.01 -38.05
C VAL A 209 -29.95 19.69 -36.94
N LEU A 210 -30.82 20.65 -36.61
CA LEU A 210 -31.82 20.50 -35.53
C LEU A 210 -32.85 19.41 -35.85
N ASP A 211 -33.25 19.26 -37.11
CA ASP A 211 -34.22 18.23 -37.51
C ASP A 211 -33.66 16.82 -37.32
N GLU A 212 -32.38 16.61 -37.60
CA GLU A 212 -31.69 15.34 -37.34
C GLU A 212 -31.56 15.05 -35.84
N VAL A 213 -31.36 16.08 -35.01
CA VAL A 213 -31.35 15.92 -33.54
C VAL A 213 -32.76 15.58 -33.02
N CYS A 214 -33.80 16.17 -33.61
CA CYS A 214 -35.20 15.82 -33.33
C CYS A 214 -35.56 14.39 -33.76
N ASP A 215 -34.75 13.70 -34.56
CA ASP A 215 -35.00 12.31 -34.97
C ASP A 215 -34.10 11.29 -34.23
N LEU A 216 -33.33 11.74 -33.23
CA LEU A 216 -32.47 10.86 -32.45
C LEU A 216 -33.27 9.87 -31.58
N SER A 217 -32.67 8.70 -31.34
CA SER A 217 -33.25 7.66 -30.50
C SER A 217 -33.22 7.98 -29.00
N ASN A 218 -32.41 8.94 -28.57
CA ASN A 218 -32.33 9.38 -27.18
C ASN A 218 -33.53 10.28 -26.87
N ALA A 219 -34.45 9.79 -26.03
CA ALA A 219 -35.70 10.49 -25.70
C ALA A 219 -35.49 11.85 -25.02
N ALA A 220 -34.43 12.03 -24.22
CA ALA A 220 -34.16 13.31 -23.57
C ALA A 220 -33.71 14.39 -24.58
N GLU A 221 -32.79 14.02 -25.47
CA GLU A 221 -32.29 14.89 -26.53
C GLU A 221 -33.41 15.22 -27.54
N HIS A 222 -34.23 14.24 -27.87
CA HIS A 222 -35.40 14.37 -28.74
C HIS A 222 -36.39 15.42 -28.23
N VAL A 223 -36.87 15.27 -26.99
CA VAL A 223 -37.87 16.18 -26.40
C VAL A 223 -37.29 17.59 -26.22
N ALA A 224 -36.01 17.70 -25.82
CA ALA A 224 -35.33 18.98 -25.70
C ALA A 224 -35.13 19.68 -27.06
N ALA A 225 -34.77 18.95 -28.11
CA ALA A 225 -34.61 19.51 -29.45
C ALA A 225 -35.94 19.95 -30.06
N LYS A 226 -37.02 19.18 -29.87
CA LYS A 226 -38.38 19.59 -30.26
C LYS A 226 -38.85 20.84 -29.54
N SER A 227 -38.50 20.97 -28.26
CA SER A 227 -38.74 22.19 -27.48
C SER A 227 -38.03 23.39 -28.11
N LEU A 228 -36.78 23.24 -28.51
CA LEU A 228 -36.03 24.29 -29.22
C LEU A 228 -36.60 24.62 -30.61
N ARG A 229 -37.14 23.62 -31.32
CA ARG A 229 -37.83 23.82 -32.61
C ARG A 229 -39.18 24.53 -32.47
N GLY A 230 -39.80 24.46 -31.29
CA GLY A 230 -41.10 25.06 -30.99
C GLY A 230 -42.29 24.18 -31.37
N ASP A 231 -42.11 22.84 -31.32
CA ASP A 231 -43.18 21.89 -31.63
C ASP A 231 -44.31 21.95 -30.58
N SER A 232 -45.57 21.80 -31.01
CA SER A 232 -46.74 21.96 -30.13
C SER A 232 -47.06 20.74 -29.25
N ASP A 233 -46.44 19.60 -29.52
CA ASP A 233 -46.66 18.31 -28.84
C ASP A 233 -45.67 18.03 -27.70
N VAL A 234 -44.72 18.93 -27.45
CA VAL A 234 -43.64 18.78 -26.46
C VAL A 234 -44.17 18.50 -25.05
N GLU A 235 -45.24 19.16 -24.61
CA GLU A 235 -45.83 18.93 -23.29
C GLU A 235 -46.40 17.51 -23.15
N GLN A 236 -47.04 16.99 -24.21
CA GLN A 236 -47.60 15.64 -24.22
C GLN A 236 -46.48 14.60 -24.26
N GLU A 237 -45.47 14.78 -25.12
CA GLU A 237 -44.35 13.85 -25.21
C GLU A 237 -43.49 13.83 -23.95
N PHE A 238 -43.34 14.99 -23.28
CA PHE A 238 -42.69 15.05 -21.98
C PHE A 238 -43.48 14.30 -20.92
N SER A 239 -44.81 14.47 -20.88
CA SER A 239 -45.69 13.75 -19.95
C SER A 239 -45.63 12.24 -20.15
N ASP A 240 -45.70 11.78 -21.41
CA ASP A 240 -45.55 10.36 -21.76
C ASP A 240 -44.16 9.82 -21.38
N LEU A 241 -43.11 10.65 -21.49
CA LEU A 241 -41.76 10.30 -21.08
C LEU A 241 -41.63 10.23 -19.55
N ALA A 242 -42.20 11.19 -18.81
CA ALA A 242 -42.18 11.21 -17.34
C ALA A 242 -42.86 9.97 -16.75
N GLN A 243 -43.98 9.54 -17.33
CA GLN A 243 -44.68 8.31 -16.93
C GLN A 243 -43.87 7.03 -17.18
N ARG A 244 -43.00 7.03 -18.20
CA ARG A 244 -42.23 5.83 -18.59
C ARG A 244 -40.87 5.77 -17.91
N ASP A 245 -40.19 6.91 -17.79
CA ASP A 245 -38.82 7.05 -17.30
C ASP A 245 -38.59 8.48 -16.77
N THR A 246 -38.81 8.64 -15.47
CA THR A 246 -38.65 9.88 -14.72
C THR A 246 -37.22 10.44 -14.78
N THR A 247 -36.19 9.57 -14.86
CA THR A 247 -34.79 10.01 -14.94
C THR A 247 -34.47 10.65 -16.29
N THR A 248 -34.92 10.01 -17.38
CA THR A 248 -34.75 10.57 -18.72
C THR A 248 -35.59 11.82 -18.92
N ALA A 249 -36.79 11.88 -18.33
CA ALA A 249 -37.61 13.10 -18.30
C ALA A 249 -36.91 14.24 -17.53
N ALA A 250 -36.29 13.98 -16.38
CA ALA A 250 -35.51 14.98 -15.65
C ALA A 250 -34.35 15.55 -16.49
N ARG A 251 -33.66 14.72 -17.26
CA ARG A 251 -32.63 15.18 -18.21
C ARG A 251 -33.22 16.08 -19.29
N ALA A 252 -34.34 15.69 -19.88
CA ALA A 252 -35.04 16.48 -20.89
C ALA A 252 -35.41 17.87 -20.33
N LEU A 253 -35.97 17.89 -19.12
CA LEU A 253 -36.36 19.12 -18.43
C LEU A 253 -35.15 20.02 -18.15
N ARG A 254 -34.03 19.46 -17.67
CA ARG A 254 -32.78 20.21 -17.48
C ARG A 254 -32.33 20.89 -18.78
N HIS A 255 -32.34 20.16 -19.89
CA HIS A 255 -31.97 20.74 -21.19
C HIS A 255 -32.92 21.88 -21.58
N ILE A 256 -34.24 21.70 -21.41
CA ILE A 256 -35.24 22.74 -21.66
C ILE A 256 -35.03 23.97 -20.77
N GLU A 257 -34.71 23.78 -19.48
CA GLU A 257 -34.45 24.85 -18.53
C GLU A 257 -33.17 25.64 -18.90
N GLU A 258 -32.07 24.94 -19.19
CA GLU A 258 -30.77 25.53 -19.55
C GLU A 258 -30.81 26.26 -20.90
N MET A 259 -31.65 25.78 -21.84
CA MET A 259 -31.80 26.41 -23.16
C MET A 259 -32.83 27.56 -23.21
N GLU A 260 -33.63 27.74 -22.16
CA GLU A 260 -34.70 28.76 -22.07
C GLU A 260 -35.72 28.71 -23.22
N THR A 261 -36.06 27.51 -23.73
CA THR A 261 -36.89 27.34 -24.93
C THR A 261 -38.39 27.54 -24.70
N LEU A 262 -38.87 27.29 -23.48
CA LEU A 262 -40.27 27.44 -23.08
C LEU A 262 -40.45 28.56 -22.05
N ASP A 263 -41.65 29.13 -21.98
CA ASP A 263 -41.95 30.13 -20.96
C ASP A 263 -41.93 29.52 -19.55
N GLU A 264 -41.69 30.38 -18.56
CA GLU A 264 -41.52 29.98 -17.16
C GLU A 264 -42.71 29.19 -16.61
N LYS A 265 -43.94 29.52 -17.02
CA LYS A 265 -45.14 28.81 -16.54
C LYS A 265 -45.22 27.39 -17.08
N THR A 266 -44.88 27.19 -18.36
CA THR A 266 -44.84 25.85 -18.94
C THR A 266 -43.73 25.02 -18.32
N ARG A 267 -42.53 25.59 -18.09
CA ARG A 267 -41.44 24.87 -17.40
C ARG A 267 -41.82 24.44 -15.97
N GLU A 268 -42.46 25.32 -15.20
CA GLU A 268 -43.00 24.99 -13.88
C GLU A 268 -44.06 23.88 -13.94
N SER A 269 -44.91 23.89 -14.97
CA SER A 269 -45.92 22.84 -15.17
C SER A 269 -45.29 21.48 -15.49
N LEU A 270 -44.28 21.44 -16.36
CA LEU A 270 -43.56 20.21 -16.71
C LEU A 270 -42.81 19.64 -15.50
N ASP A 271 -42.16 20.50 -14.72
CA ASP A 271 -41.51 20.10 -13.49
C ASP A 271 -42.49 19.50 -12.48
N LYS A 272 -43.66 20.12 -12.32
CA LYS A 272 -44.70 19.58 -11.45
C LYS A 272 -45.21 18.22 -11.92
N THR A 273 -45.45 18.06 -13.23
CA THR A 273 -45.81 16.77 -13.81
C THR A 273 -44.75 15.72 -13.54
N LEU A 274 -43.47 16.07 -13.66
CA LEU A 274 -42.38 15.16 -13.35
C LEU A 274 -42.37 14.76 -11.87
N GLN A 275 -42.55 15.72 -10.95
CA GLN A 275 -42.59 15.46 -9.51
C GLN A 275 -43.80 14.59 -9.09
N ASP A 276 -44.96 14.79 -9.72
CA ASP A 276 -46.19 14.02 -9.46
C ASP A 276 -46.06 12.54 -9.91
N GLU A 277 -45.19 12.25 -10.88
CA GLU A 277 -44.94 10.89 -11.40
C GLU A 277 -43.81 10.15 -10.65
N LEU A 278 -43.08 10.81 -9.74
CA LEU A 278 -42.10 10.14 -8.89
C LEU A 278 -42.80 9.19 -7.90
N THR A 279 -42.25 7.99 -7.73
CA THR A 279 -42.91 6.93 -6.92
C THR A 279 -42.15 6.57 -5.66
N ASP A 280 -40.82 6.74 -5.64
CA ASP A 280 -39.98 6.27 -4.55
C ASP A 280 -38.75 7.16 -4.29
N LEU A 281 -38.00 6.82 -3.24
CA LEU A 281 -36.81 7.55 -2.83
C LEU A 281 -35.66 7.44 -3.86
N SER A 282 -35.60 6.34 -4.63
CA SER A 282 -34.60 6.17 -5.68
C SER A 282 -34.83 7.16 -6.81
N GLU A 283 -36.07 7.25 -7.29
CA GLU A 283 -36.48 8.19 -8.34
C GLU A 283 -36.33 9.64 -7.89
N ALA A 284 -36.68 9.96 -6.64
CA ALA A 284 -36.44 11.27 -6.05
C ALA A 284 -34.93 11.63 -6.02
N ALA A 285 -34.05 10.64 -5.81
CA ALA A 285 -32.60 10.84 -5.84
C ALA A 285 -32.05 10.99 -7.27
N ASP A 286 -32.65 10.32 -8.27
CA ASP A 286 -32.36 10.55 -9.69
C ASP A 286 -32.79 11.94 -10.15
N TYR A 287 -34.02 12.35 -9.80
CA TYR A 287 -34.51 13.71 -10.03
C TYR A 287 -33.53 14.75 -9.44
N ALA A 288 -33.13 14.57 -8.18
CA ALA A 288 -32.19 15.46 -7.51
C ALA A 288 -30.81 15.52 -8.18
N ALA A 289 -30.34 14.38 -8.72
CA ALA A 289 -29.06 14.31 -9.41
C ALA A 289 -29.05 15.07 -10.73
N GLU A 290 -30.16 15.03 -11.48
CA GLU A 290 -30.29 15.69 -12.78
C GLU A 290 -30.67 17.17 -12.62
N MET A 291 -31.67 17.49 -11.79
CA MET A 291 -32.22 18.84 -11.64
C MET A 291 -31.45 19.71 -10.61
N LYS A 292 -30.54 19.11 -9.83
CA LYS A 292 -29.77 19.79 -8.76
C LYS A 292 -30.65 20.47 -7.70
N ARG A 293 -31.89 20.05 -7.54
CA ARG A 293 -32.86 20.46 -6.52
C ARG A 293 -33.68 19.27 -6.05
N VAL A 294 -34.25 19.34 -4.87
CA VAL A 294 -35.10 18.26 -4.33
C VAL A 294 -36.56 18.41 -4.79
N PRO A 295 -37.31 17.32 -4.92
CA PRO A 295 -38.74 17.40 -5.22
C PRO A 295 -39.53 17.83 -3.97
N ASP A 296 -40.70 18.47 -4.16
CA ASP A 296 -41.51 19.03 -3.07
C ASP A 296 -42.10 17.96 -2.15
N ASN A 297 -42.32 16.75 -2.68
CA ASN A 297 -42.86 15.58 -1.99
C ASN A 297 -41.77 14.67 -1.39
N LEU A 298 -40.52 15.13 -1.25
CA LEU A 298 -39.41 14.33 -0.72
C LEU A 298 -39.70 13.70 0.65
N ASP A 299 -40.37 14.44 1.54
CA ASP A 299 -40.71 13.96 2.88
C ASP A 299 -41.59 12.70 2.86
N GLU A 300 -42.47 12.55 1.86
CA GLU A 300 -43.32 11.37 1.71
C GLU A 300 -42.49 10.13 1.38
N TYR A 301 -41.51 10.27 0.48
CA TYR A 301 -40.60 9.17 0.10
C TYR A 301 -39.64 8.79 1.24
N ILE A 302 -39.21 9.75 2.06
CA ILE A 302 -38.42 9.47 3.27
C ILE A 302 -39.23 8.64 4.26
N GLN A 303 -40.52 8.97 4.43
CA GLN A 303 -41.41 8.25 5.33
C GLN A 303 -41.74 6.84 4.83
N ASP A 304 -41.80 6.59 3.52
CA ASP A 304 -42.10 5.24 3.01
C ASP A 304 -40.85 4.36 2.83
N ALA A 305 -39.65 4.95 2.82
CA ALA A 305 -38.39 4.23 2.65
C ALA A 305 -38.19 3.01 3.59
N PRO A 306 -38.55 3.05 4.89
CA PRO A 306 -38.40 1.90 5.78
C PRO A 306 -39.18 0.64 5.36
N ASN A 307 -40.23 0.79 4.54
CA ASN A 307 -41.05 -0.32 4.06
C ASN A 307 -40.55 -0.91 2.74
N GLN A 308 -39.75 -0.14 1.98
CA GLN A 308 -39.34 -0.51 0.62
C GLN A 308 -37.86 -0.91 0.52
N TYR A 309 -36.99 -0.29 1.31
CA TYR A 309 -35.53 -0.41 1.14
C TYR A 309 -34.83 -0.85 2.42
N SER A 310 -33.66 -1.48 2.26
CA SER A 310 -32.71 -1.62 3.36
C SER A 310 -32.16 -0.26 3.77
N LEU A 311 -31.77 -0.10 5.04
CA LEU A 311 -31.20 1.15 5.53
C LEU A 311 -29.94 1.56 4.73
N SER A 312 -29.14 0.59 4.27
CA SER A 312 -27.97 0.84 3.42
C SER A 312 -28.33 1.40 2.03
N ASP A 313 -29.39 0.88 1.41
CA ASP A 313 -29.81 1.36 0.08
C ASP A 313 -30.41 2.77 0.19
N ALA A 314 -31.27 2.98 1.20
CA ALA A 314 -31.84 4.29 1.47
C ALA A 314 -30.77 5.34 1.80
N ALA A 315 -29.72 4.94 2.54
CA ALA A 315 -28.56 5.79 2.81
C ALA A 315 -27.78 6.16 1.52
N ALA A 316 -27.64 5.24 0.57
CA ALA A 316 -27.01 5.53 -0.72
C ALA A 316 -27.80 6.56 -1.54
N PHE A 317 -29.14 6.51 -1.48
CA PHE A 317 -29.99 7.53 -2.11
C PHE A 317 -29.87 8.90 -1.41
N ALA A 318 -29.83 8.92 -0.08
CA ALA A 318 -29.59 10.15 0.68
C ALA A 318 -28.22 10.80 0.34
N ASP A 319 -27.16 10.00 0.21
CA ASP A 319 -25.84 10.47 -0.19
C ASP A 319 -25.83 11.02 -1.62
N LYS A 320 -26.58 10.39 -2.53
CA LYS A 320 -26.77 10.87 -3.90
C LYS A 320 -27.47 12.24 -3.92
N ILE A 321 -28.55 12.42 -3.15
CA ILE A 321 -29.24 13.71 -3.01
C ILE A 321 -28.27 14.77 -2.47
N LYS A 322 -27.60 14.48 -1.34
CA LYS A 322 -26.64 15.40 -0.71
C LYS A 322 -25.52 15.82 -1.65
N LYS A 323 -24.98 14.90 -2.45
CA LYS A 323 -23.91 15.19 -3.41
C LYS A 323 -24.33 16.21 -4.48
N HIS A 324 -25.59 16.17 -4.91
CA HIS A 324 -26.07 16.97 -6.04
C HIS A 324 -26.82 18.24 -5.63
N THR A 325 -27.50 18.24 -4.48
CA THR A 325 -28.29 19.38 -3.97
C THR A 325 -27.66 20.08 -2.76
N GLY A 326 -26.73 19.41 -2.08
CA GLY A 326 -26.17 19.86 -0.79
C GLY A 326 -27.07 19.60 0.42
N GLN A 327 -28.30 19.11 0.23
CA GLN A 327 -29.24 18.82 1.31
C GLN A 327 -28.98 17.43 1.91
N ASP A 328 -28.77 17.37 3.22
CA ASP A 328 -28.52 16.11 3.95
C ASP A 328 -29.81 15.62 4.61
N ILE A 329 -30.39 14.54 4.07
CA ILE A 329 -31.64 13.96 4.56
C ILE A 329 -31.44 12.74 5.47
N MET A 330 -30.20 12.38 5.77
CA MET A 330 -29.90 11.12 6.49
C MET A 330 -30.49 11.12 7.91
N ASP A 331 -30.53 12.28 8.58
CA ASP A 331 -31.07 12.37 9.93
C ASP A 331 -32.59 12.16 9.94
N ASP A 332 -33.30 12.69 8.93
CA ASP A 332 -34.74 12.47 8.73
C ASP A 332 -35.04 11.02 8.34
N LEU A 333 -34.17 10.41 7.53
CA LEU A 333 -34.26 9.01 7.16
C LEU A 333 -34.08 8.10 8.38
N LEU A 334 -33.05 8.31 9.19
CA LEU A 334 -32.83 7.54 10.42
C LEU A 334 -34.00 7.66 11.39
N LYS A 335 -34.60 8.85 11.48
CA LYS A 335 -35.81 9.08 12.27
C LYS A 335 -37.01 8.28 11.74
N ALA A 336 -37.22 8.22 10.42
CA ALA A 336 -38.30 7.43 9.83
C ALA A 336 -38.13 5.93 10.11
N TYR A 337 -36.90 5.39 10.00
CA TYR A 337 -36.61 4.00 10.35
C TYR A 337 -36.85 3.72 11.84
N ASP A 338 -36.49 4.65 12.73
CA ASP A 338 -36.71 4.52 14.17
C ASP A 338 -38.20 4.48 14.54
N GLU A 339 -39.01 5.38 13.97
CA GLU A 339 -40.45 5.50 14.22
C GLU A 339 -41.25 4.29 13.69
N GLN A 340 -40.75 3.65 12.62
CA GLN A 340 -41.41 2.52 11.96
C GLN A 340 -40.78 1.15 12.26
N TYR A 341 -39.73 1.11 13.08
CA TYR A 341 -39.01 -0.12 13.43
C TYR A 341 -39.96 -1.24 13.89
N ASP A 342 -40.85 -0.92 14.84
CA ASP A 342 -41.83 -1.86 15.41
C ASP A 342 -42.98 -2.23 14.45
N LYS A 343 -43.21 -1.44 13.39
CA LYS A 343 -44.31 -1.63 12.42
C LYS A 343 -43.92 -2.49 11.22
N GLY A 344 -42.66 -2.93 11.14
CA GLY A 344 -42.15 -3.74 10.04
C GLY A 344 -40.74 -3.36 9.60
N GLY A 345 -40.27 -2.16 9.98
CA GLY A 345 -38.95 -1.62 9.61
C GLY A 345 -37.77 -2.45 10.14
N HIS A 346 -37.95 -3.23 11.21
CA HIS A 346 -36.91 -4.13 11.73
C HIS A 346 -36.39 -5.16 10.70
N ASN A 347 -37.17 -5.51 9.67
CA ASN A 347 -36.69 -6.42 8.61
C ASN A 347 -35.65 -5.78 7.67
N ASN A 348 -35.58 -4.45 7.68
CA ASN A 348 -34.77 -3.64 6.78
C ASN A 348 -33.62 -2.91 7.51
N VAL A 349 -33.37 -3.27 8.78
CA VAL A 349 -32.29 -2.73 9.61
C VAL A 349 -31.49 -3.91 10.17
N ASP A 350 -30.17 -3.84 10.09
CA ASP A 350 -29.28 -4.78 10.79
C ASP A 350 -28.06 -4.06 11.39
N MET A 351 -27.31 -4.78 12.23
CA MET A 351 -26.11 -4.25 12.88
C MET A 351 -25.07 -3.71 11.90
N ARG A 352 -24.87 -4.38 10.74
CA ARG A 352 -23.90 -3.94 9.75
C ARG A 352 -24.33 -2.62 9.09
N GLN A 353 -25.59 -2.53 8.69
CA GLN A 353 -26.16 -1.32 8.10
C GLN A 353 -26.10 -0.14 9.08
N LEU A 354 -26.35 -0.37 10.37
CA LEU A 354 -26.20 0.66 11.40
C LEU A 354 -24.76 1.11 11.60
N SER A 355 -23.77 0.23 11.39
CA SER A 355 -22.37 0.63 11.44
C SER A 355 -21.96 1.50 10.24
N GLU A 356 -22.48 1.19 9.06
CA GLU A 356 -22.22 1.92 7.81
C GLU A 356 -22.90 3.31 7.82
N THR A 357 -24.07 3.41 8.47
CA THR A 357 -24.88 4.65 8.54
C THR A 357 -24.71 5.42 9.86
N ALA A 358 -23.64 5.15 10.60
CA ALA A 358 -23.46 5.69 11.94
C ALA A 358 -23.39 7.22 12.00
N ARG A 359 -24.28 7.82 12.79
CA ARG A 359 -24.34 9.27 13.03
C ARG A 359 -24.51 9.58 14.51
N ASP A 360 -24.04 10.77 14.89
CA ASP A 360 -24.17 11.28 16.26
C ASP A 360 -25.56 11.91 16.45
N ASN A 361 -26.61 11.07 16.45
CA ASN A 361 -27.99 11.49 16.65
C ASN A 361 -28.77 10.46 17.49
N GLN A 362 -29.90 10.89 18.05
CA GLN A 362 -30.70 10.06 18.96
C GLN A 362 -31.39 8.89 18.25
N SER A 363 -31.87 9.11 17.02
CA SER A 363 -32.55 8.06 16.25
C SER A 363 -31.64 6.88 15.93
N TRP A 364 -30.35 7.12 15.64
CA TRP A 364 -29.36 6.05 15.46
C TRP A 364 -29.08 5.30 16.77
N ASP A 365 -28.96 6.02 17.89
CA ASP A 365 -28.78 5.42 19.21
C ASP A 365 -29.96 4.49 19.57
N ASP A 366 -31.18 4.94 19.30
CA ASP A 366 -32.43 4.21 19.58
C ASP A 366 -32.56 2.98 18.67
N LEU A 367 -32.25 3.11 17.37
CA LEU A 367 -32.19 1.99 16.43
C LEU A 367 -31.17 0.94 16.85
N LEU A 368 -29.96 1.36 17.25
CA LEU A 368 -28.93 0.44 17.72
C LEU A 368 -29.37 -0.29 19.00
N GLU A 369 -30.04 0.40 19.93
CA GLU A 369 -30.55 -0.23 21.14
C GLU A 369 -31.68 -1.22 20.84
N LYS A 370 -32.65 -0.85 19.98
CA LYS A 370 -33.74 -1.71 19.53
C LYS A 370 -33.22 -2.95 18.81
N GLU A 371 -32.27 -2.80 17.89
CA GLU A 371 -31.67 -3.91 17.14
C GLU A 371 -30.84 -4.83 18.05
N THR A 372 -30.17 -4.26 19.07
CA THR A 372 -29.44 -5.05 20.07
C THR A 372 -30.40 -5.91 20.89
N GLU A 373 -31.52 -5.34 21.33
CA GLU A 373 -32.54 -6.05 22.09
C GLU A 373 -33.25 -7.11 21.23
N SER A 374 -33.59 -6.77 19.98
CA SER A 374 -34.14 -7.69 18.99
C SER A 374 -33.23 -8.90 18.78
N THR A 375 -31.92 -8.66 18.59
CA THR A 375 -30.91 -9.72 18.45
C THR A 375 -30.86 -10.64 19.69
N ILE A 376 -31.01 -10.08 20.89
CA ILE A 376 -31.06 -10.87 22.14
C ILE A 376 -32.34 -11.70 22.23
N GLN A 377 -33.49 -11.15 21.85
CA GLN A 377 -34.76 -11.86 21.83
C GLN A 377 -34.76 -13.01 20.81
N ASP A 378 -34.24 -12.75 19.61
CA ASP A 378 -34.03 -13.75 18.56
C ASP A 378 -33.11 -14.88 19.02
N ALA A 379 -32.07 -14.55 19.79
CA ALA A 379 -31.19 -15.57 20.36
C ALA A 379 -31.96 -16.54 21.25
N ASN A 380 -32.89 -16.05 22.07
CA ASN A 380 -33.67 -16.84 23.02
C ASN A 380 -34.65 -17.81 22.32
N ALA A 381 -35.10 -17.49 21.11
CA ALA A 381 -35.93 -18.38 20.30
C ALA A 381 -35.14 -19.51 19.60
N ARG A 382 -33.80 -19.43 19.59
CA ARG A 382 -32.92 -20.41 18.92
C ARG A 382 -32.50 -21.54 19.85
N SER A 383 -32.07 -22.66 19.26
CA SER A 383 -31.58 -23.85 19.98
C SER A 383 -30.24 -23.63 20.70
N SER A 384 -29.44 -22.63 20.29
CA SER A 384 -28.13 -22.31 20.86
C SER A 384 -27.96 -20.79 21.05
N PRO A 385 -28.64 -20.19 22.05
CA PRO A 385 -28.67 -18.73 22.23
C PRO A 385 -27.27 -18.12 22.45
N SER A 386 -26.45 -18.74 23.30
CA SER A 386 -25.10 -18.27 23.63
C SER A 386 -24.16 -18.29 22.41
N ASP A 387 -24.26 -19.30 21.54
CA ASP A 387 -23.41 -19.42 20.34
C ASP A 387 -23.75 -18.36 19.30
N PHE A 388 -25.05 -18.12 19.09
CA PHE A 388 -25.54 -17.08 18.19
C PHE A 388 -25.08 -15.68 18.63
N LEU A 389 -25.22 -15.35 19.91
CA LEU A 389 -24.78 -14.06 20.46
C LEU A 389 -23.26 -13.88 20.37
N ARG A 390 -22.46 -14.93 20.58
CA ARG A 390 -21.00 -14.86 20.34
C ARG A 390 -20.67 -14.54 18.89
N SER A 391 -21.41 -15.13 17.94
CA SER A 391 -21.24 -14.83 16.51
C SER A 391 -21.59 -13.38 16.20
N ALA A 392 -22.66 -12.85 16.79
CA ALA A 392 -23.06 -11.44 16.64
C ALA A 392 -21.97 -10.49 17.17
N VAL A 393 -21.42 -10.74 18.36
CA VAL A 393 -20.29 -9.96 18.90
C VAL A 393 -19.06 -10.03 17.99
N ALA A 394 -18.78 -11.20 17.39
CA ALA A 394 -17.65 -11.35 16.48
C ALA A 394 -17.78 -10.52 15.22
N GLN A 395 -18.99 -10.44 14.66
CA GLN A 395 -19.27 -9.61 13.49
C GLN A 395 -19.18 -8.13 13.85
N GLY A 396 -19.74 -7.71 14.99
CA GLY A 396 -19.75 -6.31 15.42
C GLY A 396 -18.38 -5.73 15.81
N MET A 397 -17.42 -6.58 16.19
CA MET A 397 -16.07 -6.14 16.56
C MET A 397 -15.26 -5.54 15.40
N GLY A 398 -15.42 -6.08 14.19
CA GLY A 398 -14.75 -5.52 13.00
C GLY A 398 -15.30 -4.14 12.63
N LEU A 399 -16.59 -3.94 12.85
CA LEU A 399 -17.34 -2.77 12.39
C LEU A 399 -17.18 -1.55 13.31
N GLY A 400 -16.92 -1.76 14.61
CA GLY A 400 -16.85 -0.67 15.60
C GLY A 400 -15.64 0.26 15.47
N SER A 401 -14.55 -0.20 14.85
CA SER A 401 -13.30 0.58 14.73
C SER A 401 -13.35 1.67 13.66
N GLU A 402 -14.28 1.56 12.72
CA GLU A 402 -14.44 2.46 11.56
C GLU A 402 -15.49 3.55 11.81
N LEU A 403 -16.11 3.58 12.99
CA LEU A 403 -17.17 4.52 13.34
C LEU A 403 -16.65 5.97 13.47
N PRO A 404 -17.43 6.98 13.01
CA PRO A 404 -16.93 8.32 12.76
C PRO A 404 -16.67 9.16 14.02
N SER A 405 -17.31 8.85 15.15
CA SER A 405 -17.25 9.69 16.37
C SER A 405 -16.92 8.88 17.62
N SER A 406 -16.35 9.54 18.64
CA SER A 406 -16.13 8.91 19.95
C SER A 406 -17.44 8.53 20.64
N HIS A 407 -18.54 9.26 20.39
CA HIS A 407 -19.85 8.94 20.95
C HIS A 407 -20.40 7.64 20.36
N THR A 408 -20.45 7.53 19.03
CA THR A 408 -20.93 6.34 18.32
C THR A 408 -20.07 5.11 18.63
N GLN A 409 -18.74 5.26 18.73
CA GLN A 409 -17.85 4.18 19.19
C GLN A 409 -18.17 3.69 20.61
N LYS A 410 -18.46 4.61 21.54
CA LYS A 410 -18.83 4.25 22.93
C LYS A 410 -20.18 3.55 22.98
N LYS A 411 -21.17 4.04 22.22
CA LYS A 411 -22.51 3.44 22.14
C LYS A 411 -22.44 2.04 21.52
N TRP A 412 -21.71 1.90 20.43
CA TRP A 412 -21.43 0.60 19.80
C TRP A 412 -20.76 -0.38 20.77
N SER A 413 -19.69 0.05 21.45
CA SER A 413 -19.00 -0.78 22.44
C SER A 413 -19.93 -1.19 23.59
N LYS A 414 -20.84 -0.31 24.02
CA LYS A 414 -21.86 -0.62 25.03
C LYS A 414 -22.86 -1.68 24.53
N SER A 415 -23.30 -1.60 23.28
CA SER A 415 -24.17 -2.61 22.68
C SER A 415 -23.46 -3.96 22.53
N MET A 416 -22.19 -3.97 22.08
CA MET A 416 -21.39 -5.20 22.04
C MET A 416 -21.16 -5.80 23.43
N GLN A 417 -21.00 -4.96 24.45
CA GLN A 417 -20.93 -5.41 25.85
C GLN A 417 -22.25 -6.06 26.28
N LYS A 418 -23.40 -5.45 25.98
CA LYS A 418 -24.72 -6.04 26.29
C LYS A 418 -24.90 -7.41 25.62
N LEU A 419 -24.50 -7.57 24.36
CA LEU A 419 -24.54 -8.86 23.65
C LEU A 419 -23.59 -9.89 24.28
N ALA A 420 -22.38 -9.48 24.69
CA ALA A 420 -21.42 -10.35 25.36
C ALA A 420 -21.92 -10.82 26.74
N ASP A 421 -22.53 -9.92 27.50
CA ASP A 421 -23.15 -10.22 28.80
C ASP A 421 -24.35 -11.16 28.63
N ALA A 422 -25.21 -10.92 27.63
CA ALA A 422 -26.32 -11.81 27.28
C ALA A 422 -25.83 -13.21 26.83
N ALA A 423 -24.72 -13.29 26.09
CA ALA A 423 -24.13 -14.57 25.68
C ALA A 423 -23.66 -15.41 26.88
N VAL A 424 -23.13 -14.74 27.92
CA VAL A 424 -22.74 -15.36 29.19
C VAL A 424 -23.97 -15.79 29.98
N ASP A 425 -24.94 -14.90 30.14
CA ASP A 425 -26.18 -15.17 30.89
C ASP A 425 -26.96 -16.34 30.30
N SER A 426 -26.97 -16.50 28.97
CA SER A 426 -27.65 -17.59 28.26
C SER A 426 -26.81 -18.87 28.11
N SER A 427 -25.68 -19.00 28.80
CA SER A 427 -24.84 -20.20 28.75
C SER A 427 -25.52 -21.40 29.44
N PRO A 428 -25.67 -22.56 28.78
CA PRO A 428 -26.43 -23.70 29.32
C PRO A 428 -25.65 -24.54 30.35
N THR A 429 -24.32 -24.57 30.28
CA THR A 429 -23.48 -25.42 31.14
C THR A 429 -22.21 -24.71 31.60
N LYS A 430 -21.57 -25.20 32.67
CA LYS A 430 -20.27 -24.70 33.18
C LYS A 430 -19.19 -24.69 32.10
N THR A 431 -19.10 -25.75 31.29
CA THR A 431 -18.14 -25.87 30.19
C THR A 431 -18.42 -24.84 29.11
N HIS A 432 -19.70 -24.61 28.81
CA HIS A 432 -20.12 -23.60 27.83
C HIS A 432 -19.77 -22.19 28.30
N LEU A 433 -20.05 -21.87 29.57
CA LEU A 433 -19.69 -20.59 30.18
C LEU A 433 -18.18 -20.33 30.11
N ARG A 434 -17.35 -21.32 30.49
CA ARG A 434 -15.88 -21.24 30.38
C ARG A 434 -15.43 -20.99 28.93
N SER A 435 -16.03 -21.67 27.96
CA SER A 435 -15.73 -21.47 26.54
C SER A 435 -16.14 -20.08 26.05
N THR A 436 -17.34 -19.63 26.41
CA THR A 436 -17.90 -18.33 26.03
C THR A 436 -17.05 -17.17 26.57
N VAL A 437 -16.73 -17.16 27.87
CA VAL A 437 -15.87 -16.13 28.47
C VAL A 437 -14.48 -16.09 27.82
N LYS A 438 -13.88 -17.27 27.57
CA LYS A 438 -12.57 -17.39 26.92
C LYS A 438 -12.57 -16.87 25.49
N GLN A 439 -13.60 -17.19 24.70
CA GLN A 439 -13.71 -16.74 23.31
C GLN A 439 -13.93 -15.23 23.24
N LEU A 440 -14.85 -14.69 24.03
CA LEU A 440 -15.11 -13.24 24.07
C LEU A 440 -13.88 -12.46 24.54
N SER A 441 -13.16 -12.95 25.56
CA SER A 441 -11.90 -12.31 26.02
C SER A 441 -10.81 -12.31 24.95
N ARG A 442 -10.68 -13.39 24.16
CA ARG A 442 -9.73 -13.44 23.02
C ARG A 442 -10.07 -12.43 21.92
N MET A 443 -11.35 -12.05 21.81
CA MET A 443 -11.85 -11.10 20.84
C MET A 443 -11.79 -9.64 21.36
N GLY A 444 -11.27 -9.42 22.57
CA GLY A 444 -11.16 -8.08 23.16
C GLY A 444 -12.42 -7.58 23.88
N GLN A 445 -13.54 -8.32 23.88
CA GLN A 445 -14.72 -7.99 24.69
C GLN A 445 -14.77 -8.85 25.95
N VAL A 446 -14.38 -8.30 27.09
CA VAL A 446 -14.48 -9.03 28.36
C VAL A 446 -15.90 -8.87 28.92
N PRO A 447 -16.65 -9.96 29.16
CA PRO A 447 -17.97 -9.85 29.78
C PRO A 447 -17.88 -9.23 31.18
N SER A 448 -18.95 -8.58 31.63
CA SER A 448 -18.97 -7.89 32.91
C SER A 448 -18.82 -8.88 34.08
N LYS A 449 -18.16 -8.41 35.14
CA LYS A 449 -17.94 -9.21 36.36
C LYS A 449 -19.26 -9.71 36.95
N GLU A 450 -20.29 -8.87 36.92
CA GLU A 450 -21.62 -9.16 37.45
C GLU A 450 -22.30 -10.30 36.66
N SER A 451 -22.27 -10.26 35.33
CA SER A 451 -22.83 -11.33 34.49
C SER A 451 -22.10 -12.66 34.67
N ILE A 452 -20.76 -12.66 34.73
CA ILE A 452 -19.98 -13.88 34.97
C ILE A 452 -20.30 -14.49 36.35
N GLN A 453 -20.42 -13.65 37.39
CA GLN A 453 -20.78 -14.10 38.74
C GLN A 453 -22.19 -14.70 38.76
N LYS A 454 -23.19 -13.99 38.23
CA LYS A 454 -24.58 -14.43 38.17
C LYS A 454 -24.74 -15.74 37.39
N ALA A 455 -24.11 -15.86 36.21
CA ALA A 455 -24.14 -17.08 35.42
C ALA A 455 -23.39 -18.24 36.11
N GLY A 456 -22.26 -17.95 36.75
CA GLY A 456 -21.48 -18.94 37.52
C GLY A 456 -22.25 -19.50 38.72
N GLU A 457 -22.92 -18.63 39.48
CA GLU A 457 -23.79 -19.02 40.60
C GLU A 457 -24.99 -19.85 40.13
N ARG A 458 -25.67 -19.41 39.06
CA ARG A 458 -26.79 -20.15 38.44
C ARG A 458 -26.40 -21.57 38.03
N LEU A 459 -25.16 -21.75 37.56
CA LEU A 459 -24.63 -23.04 37.13
C LEU A 459 -23.94 -23.83 38.26
N GLY A 460 -23.93 -23.31 39.49
CA GLY A 460 -23.35 -23.95 40.67
C GLY A 460 -21.82 -24.06 40.65
N MET A 461 -21.12 -23.06 40.09
CA MET A 461 -19.66 -22.93 40.16
C MET A 461 -19.21 -22.41 41.53
N THR A 462 -18.04 -22.84 42.00
CA THR A 462 -17.45 -22.34 43.26
C THR A 462 -16.86 -20.94 43.10
N GLU A 463 -16.70 -20.20 44.19
CA GLU A 463 -16.11 -18.86 44.18
C GLU A 463 -14.70 -18.85 43.54
N ALA A 464 -13.90 -19.90 43.78
CA ALA A 464 -12.60 -20.06 43.16
C ALA A 464 -12.68 -20.27 41.63
N GLU A 465 -13.67 -21.01 41.14
CA GLU A 465 -13.88 -21.20 39.69
C GLU A 465 -14.41 -19.94 39.01
N ILE A 466 -15.18 -19.11 39.73
CA ILE A 466 -15.65 -17.81 39.24
C ILE A 466 -14.48 -16.81 39.20
N LEU A 467 -13.60 -16.80 40.21
CA LEU A 467 -12.39 -15.97 40.21
C LEU A 467 -11.39 -16.38 39.10
N GLU A 468 -11.29 -17.67 38.79
CA GLU A 468 -10.51 -18.18 37.66
C GLU A 468 -10.98 -17.60 36.31
N LEU A 469 -12.31 -17.44 36.14
CA LEU A 469 -12.89 -16.82 34.96
C LEU A 469 -12.62 -15.30 34.89
N LEU A 470 -12.41 -14.64 36.04
CA LEU A 470 -12.24 -13.20 36.13
C LEU A 470 -10.79 -12.73 35.90
N ASN A 471 -9.76 -13.52 36.26
CA ASN A 471 -8.34 -13.20 35.98
C ASN A 471 -7.48 -14.47 35.76
N PRO A 472 -7.60 -15.14 34.60
CA PRO A 472 -6.99 -16.45 34.38
C PRO A 472 -5.46 -16.44 34.19
N SER A 473 -4.85 -15.33 33.76
CA SER A 473 -3.45 -15.31 33.31
C SER A 473 -2.41 -15.28 34.44
N TYR A 474 -2.59 -14.46 35.48
CA TYR A 474 -1.65 -14.35 36.60
C TYR A 474 -1.53 -15.67 37.40
N GLU A 475 -2.66 -16.27 37.76
CA GLU A 475 -2.68 -17.54 38.51
C GLU A 475 -2.11 -18.71 37.69
N VAL A 476 -2.34 -18.71 36.37
CA VAL A 476 -1.72 -19.70 35.47
C VAL A 476 -0.21 -19.52 35.43
N ILE A 477 0.30 -18.30 35.25
CA ILE A 477 1.75 -18.02 35.22
C ILE A 477 2.40 -18.41 36.54
N LYS A 478 1.80 -18.02 37.66
CA LYS A 478 2.27 -18.37 39.00
C LYS A 478 2.36 -19.89 39.18
N LYS A 479 1.30 -20.64 38.84
CA LYS A 479 1.31 -22.11 38.90
C LYS A 479 2.36 -22.75 37.99
N LEU A 480 2.63 -22.17 36.81
CA LEU A 480 3.68 -22.66 35.91
C LEU A 480 5.08 -22.46 36.49
N ILE A 481 5.35 -21.31 37.10
CA ILE A 481 6.60 -21.05 37.81
C ILE A 481 6.71 -21.96 39.04
N GLU A 482 5.62 -22.16 39.77
CA GLU A 482 5.54 -23.10 40.90
C GLU A 482 5.84 -24.54 40.47
N ALA A 483 5.32 -24.97 39.32
CA ALA A 483 5.59 -26.27 38.74
C ALA A 483 7.01 -26.39 38.16
N GLY A 484 7.82 -25.32 38.17
CA GLY A 484 9.19 -25.32 37.67
C GLY A 484 9.30 -25.33 36.15
N VAL A 485 8.27 -24.88 35.42
CA VAL A 485 8.30 -24.82 33.95
C VAL A 485 9.37 -23.84 33.49
N ALA A 486 10.36 -24.32 32.74
CA ALA A 486 11.50 -23.55 32.26
C ALA A 486 11.38 -23.17 30.77
N ASP A 487 10.16 -22.89 30.31
CA ASP A 487 9.85 -22.49 28.94
C ASP A 487 9.71 -20.96 28.87
N PHE A 488 10.75 -20.29 28.36
CA PHE A 488 10.81 -18.83 28.27
C PHE A 488 9.69 -18.27 27.39
N ASP A 489 9.54 -18.76 26.15
CA ASP A 489 8.60 -18.19 25.18
C ASP A 489 7.16 -18.29 25.70
N ARG A 490 6.82 -19.43 26.30
CA ARG A 490 5.50 -19.63 26.89
C ARG A 490 5.24 -18.66 28.04
N LEU A 491 6.20 -18.47 28.94
CA LEU A 491 6.03 -17.57 30.09
C LEU A 491 6.01 -16.10 29.66
N HIS A 492 6.91 -15.69 28.78
CA HIS A 492 6.98 -14.35 28.24
C HIS A 492 5.69 -13.97 27.51
N ASN A 493 5.19 -14.81 26.61
CA ASN A 493 3.95 -14.52 25.88
C ASN A 493 2.73 -14.42 26.80
N LEU A 494 2.67 -15.24 27.85
CA LEU A 494 1.62 -15.15 28.86
C LEU A 494 1.73 -13.87 29.69
N MET A 495 2.93 -13.47 30.10
CA MET A 495 3.16 -12.25 30.88
C MET A 495 2.88 -10.98 30.06
N ALA A 496 3.37 -10.91 28.83
CA ALA A 496 3.14 -9.79 27.91
C ALA A 496 1.65 -9.56 27.62
N ALA A 497 0.88 -10.64 27.45
CA ALA A 497 -0.56 -10.56 27.20
C ALA A 497 -1.41 -10.27 28.45
N ALA A 498 -0.85 -10.44 29.65
CA ALA A 498 -1.61 -10.39 30.90
C ALA A 498 -1.73 -8.99 31.52
N GLY A 499 -0.94 -8.00 31.06
CA GLY A 499 -1.00 -6.63 31.60
C GLY A 499 -0.70 -6.55 33.10
N LEU A 500 0.29 -7.30 33.58
CA LEU A 500 0.58 -7.46 35.01
C LEU A 500 1.17 -6.17 35.62
N SER A 501 0.83 -5.89 36.88
CA SER A 501 1.42 -4.75 37.62
C SER A 501 2.86 -5.03 38.06
N HIS A 502 3.65 -3.98 38.31
CA HIS A 502 5.02 -4.09 38.85
C HIS A 502 5.09 -4.97 40.11
N GLN A 503 4.09 -4.87 41.00
CA GLN A 503 4.03 -5.70 42.21
C GLN A 503 3.81 -7.19 41.90
N GLN A 504 2.96 -7.51 40.92
CA GLN A 504 2.73 -8.88 40.48
C GLN A 504 3.96 -9.46 39.78
N LEU A 505 4.58 -8.69 38.87
CA LEU A 505 5.84 -9.08 38.23
C LEU A 505 6.95 -9.31 39.26
N ARG A 506 7.01 -8.46 40.30
CA ARG A 506 7.94 -8.65 41.40
C ARG A 506 7.71 -9.95 42.17
N GLN A 507 6.47 -10.29 42.49
CA GLN A 507 6.14 -11.56 43.15
C GLN A 507 6.52 -12.77 42.28
N LEU A 508 6.26 -12.72 40.98
CA LEU A 508 6.66 -13.77 40.05
C LEU A 508 8.19 -13.90 39.93
N ALA A 509 8.91 -12.77 39.90
CA ALA A 509 10.37 -12.75 39.88
C ALA A 509 11.00 -13.30 41.17
N ASP A 510 10.47 -12.93 42.33
CA ASP A 510 10.93 -13.45 43.63
C ASP A 510 10.76 -14.98 43.68
N MET A 511 9.61 -15.48 43.25
CA MET A 511 9.33 -16.92 43.16
C MET A 511 10.23 -17.64 42.13
N ALA A 512 10.46 -17.03 40.97
CA ALA A 512 11.35 -17.59 39.96
C ALA A 512 12.80 -17.69 40.46
N ALA A 513 13.28 -16.66 41.18
CA ALA A 513 14.61 -16.63 41.79
C ALA A 513 14.75 -17.69 42.90
N GLU A 514 13.77 -17.83 43.79
CA GLU A 514 13.76 -18.87 44.84
C GLU A 514 13.83 -20.28 44.27
N LYS A 515 13.20 -20.52 43.11
CA LYS A 515 13.22 -21.81 42.42
C LYS A 515 14.41 -22.01 41.48
N GLY A 516 15.29 -21.02 41.34
CA GLY A 516 16.40 -21.05 40.38
C GLY A 516 15.93 -21.13 38.91
N ASN A 517 14.71 -20.68 38.61
CA ASN A 517 14.13 -20.75 37.27
C ASN A 517 14.59 -19.55 36.43
N GLN A 518 15.73 -19.72 35.77
CA GLN A 518 16.36 -18.71 34.91
C GLN A 518 15.42 -18.25 33.77
N SER A 519 14.68 -19.17 33.14
CA SER A 519 13.77 -18.85 32.02
C SER A 519 12.61 -17.96 32.48
N ALA A 520 12.00 -18.28 33.64
CA ALA A 520 10.93 -17.48 34.21
C ALA A 520 11.41 -16.09 34.66
N LEU A 521 12.58 -16.02 35.28
CA LEU A 521 13.18 -14.76 35.70
C LEU A 521 13.56 -13.89 34.49
N GLY A 522 14.05 -14.51 33.41
CA GLY A 522 14.29 -13.87 32.13
C GLY A 522 12.99 -13.32 31.51
N ALA A 523 11.90 -14.09 31.52
CA ALA A 523 10.61 -13.65 31.00
C ALA A 523 10.10 -12.40 31.76
N VAL A 524 10.24 -12.36 33.09
CA VAL A 524 9.94 -11.16 33.86
C VAL A 524 10.88 -10.00 33.50
N ALA A 525 12.17 -10.27 33.28
CA ALA A 525 13.15 -9.22 32.94
C ALA A 525 12.89 -8.54 31.59
N HIS A 526 12.21 -9.21 30.65
CA HIS A 526 11.80 -8.63 29.36
C HIS A 526 10.64 -7.64 29.50
N GLU A 527 9.78 -7.82 30.51
CA GLU A 527 8.69 -6.90 30.86
C GLU A 527 9.16 -5.79 31.82
N ASP A 528 9.86 -6.17 32.90
CA ASP A 528 10.36 -5.26 33.92
C ASP A 528 11.69 -5.76 34.53
N LEU A 529 12.79 -5.14 34.09
CA LEU A 529 14.14 -5.48 34.55
C LEU A 529 14.34 -5.16 36.04
N GLN A 530 13.71 -4.11 36.59
CA GLN A 530 13.87 -3.78 38.01
C GLN A 530 13.18 -4.82 38.90
N ALA A 531 11.98 -5.27 38.50
CA ALA A 531 11.27 -6.35 39.19
C ALA A 531 12.10 -7.64 39.18
N ALA A 532 12.71 -7.99 38.03
CA ALA A 532 13.58 -9.14 37.90
C ALA A 532 14.87 -9.03 38.74
N LEU A 533 15.55 -7.87 38.74
CA LEU A 533 16.80 -7.66 39.47
C LEU A 533 16.65 -7.55 40.99
N GLY A 534 15.43 -7.40 41.49
CA GLY A 534 15.24 -7.28 42.92
C GLY A 534 15.43 -5.85 43.46
N THR A 535 15.72 -4.87 42.61
CA THR A 535 16.00 -3.47 42.98
C THR A 535 14.71 -2.68 43.19
N GLY A 536 14.61 -1.90 44.28
CA GLY A 536 13.45 -1.05 44.55
C GLY A 536 13.41 0.19 43.67
N SER A 537 12.20 0.68 43.35
CA SER A 537 12.00 1.93 42.62
C SER A 537 12.63 3.12 43.36
N PRO A 538 13.31 4.07 42.69
CA PRO A 538 13.98 5.21 43.34
C PRO A 538 13.06 6.12 44.17
N ASN A 539 11.74 6.01 43.98
CA ASN A 539 10.73 6.82 44.68
C ASN A 539 10.19 6.20 45.97
N SER A 540 10.63 4.99 46.37
CA SER A 540 10.35 4.47 47.70
C SER A 540 11.46 4.91 48.65
N GLY A 541 11.13 5.88 49.50
CA GLY A 541 12.02 6.42 50.52
C GLY A 541 12.69 5.33 51.38
N TYR A 542 13.87 5.69 51.89
CA TYR A 542 14.60 5.02 52.95
C TYR A 542 13.68 4.22 53.91
N GLY A 543 13.56 2.91 53.71
CA GLY A 543 12.71 2.13 54.61
C GLY A 543 12.24 0.78 54.11
N ALA A 544 13.16 -0.16 53.85
CA ALA A 544 12.84 -1.58 53.93
C ALA A 544 14.09 -2.39 54.28
N ARG A 545 14.47 -2.37 55.57
CA ARG A 545 15.39 -3.37 56.13
C ARG A 545 14.74 -4.75 55.97
N ARG A 546 15.39 -5.64 55.20
CA ARG A 546 15.09 -7.08 55.17
C ARG A 546 15.23 -7.67 56.58
N TYR A 547 14.18 -8.33 57.06
CA TYR A 547 14.18 -9.20 58.24
C TYR A 547 14.03 -10.65 57.77
N GLY A 548 14.93 -11.54 58.22
CA GLY A 548 14.91 -13.00 58.02
C GLY A 548 15.65 -13.47 56.76
N THR A 549 16.55 -14.47 56.75
CA THR A 549 17.01 -15.42 57.78
C THR A 549 18.43 -15.82 57.36
N ARG A 550 19.43 -15.57 58.22
CA ARG A 550 20.85 -15.90 57.99
C ARG A 550 21.16 -17.22 58.69
N THR A 551 21.40 -18.28 57.94
CA THR A 551 22.19 -19.44 58.38
C THR A 551 23.15 -19.82 57.26
N GLY A 552 24.40 -19.41 57.42
CA GLY A 552 25.47 -19.63 56.45
C GLY A 552 26.59 -18.60 56.60
N ALA A 553 27.60 -18.93 57.39
CA ALA A 553 28.81 -18.14 57.57
C ALA A 553 29.71 -18.21 56.31
N GLY A 554 30.23 -17.07 55.85
CA GLY A 554 31.19 -17.02 54.74
C GLY A 554 31.48 -15.61 54.23
N SER A 555 32.52 -14.98 54.79
CA SER A 555 33.46 -14.01 54.18
C SER A 555 33.00 -13.04 53.07
N GLY A 556 33.06 -11.75 53.40
CA GLY A 556 33.74 -10.75 52.55
C GLY A 556 33.12 -10.39 51.18
N ALA A 557 31.82 -10.07 51.12
CA ALA A 557 31.26 -9.38 49.96
C ALA A 557 31.05 -7.90 50.29
N GLU A 558 31.74 -7.04 49.55
CA GLU A 558 31.56 -5.59 49.49
C GLU A 558 30.07 -5.21 49.42
N ASN A 559 29.72 -4.03 49.95
CA ASN A 559 28.37 -3.45 49.89
C ASN A 559 27.87 -3.33 48.42
N GLN A 560 27.33 -4.40 47.85
CA GLN A 560 26.68 -4.38 46.55
C GLN A 560 25.17 -4.18 46.74
N PRO A 561 24.54 -3.21 46.04
CA PRO A 561 23.12 -2.85 46.24
C PRO A 561 22.12 -3.86 45.65
N TYR A 562 22.58 -5.02 45.18
CA TYR A 562 21.76 -6.05 44.54
C TYR A 562 22.29 -7.47 44.85
N ASP A 563 21.43 -8.47 44.62
CA ASP A 563 21.76 -9.89 44.76
C ASP A 563 22.45 -10.39 43.49
N LYS A 564 23.73 -10.78 43.59
CA LYS A 564 24.58 -11.15 42.45
C LYS A 564 24.09 -12.42 41.75
N ASP A 565 23.67 -13.44 42.50
CA ASP A 565 23.23 -14.71 41.94
C ASP A 565 21.90 -14.52 41.19
N ARG A 566 20.99 -13.73 41.77
CA ARG A 566 19.74 -13.32 41.10
C ARG A 566 20.00 -12.50 39.84
N ALA A 567 20.92 -11.54 39.90
CA ALA A 567 21.28 -10.74 38.74
C ALA A 567 21.85 -11.61 37.62
N ASP A 568 22.81 -12.49 37.93
CA ASP A 568 23.42 -13.39 36.93
C ASP A 568 22.37 -14.34 36.32
N MET A 569 21.39 -14.83 37.11
CA MET A 569 20.24 -15.57 36.57
C MET A 569 19.35 -14.72 35.66
N ALA A 570 19.00 -13.49 36.06
CA ALA A 570 18.18 -12.60 35.22
C ALA A 570 18.88 -12.29 33.88
N PHE A 571 20.17 -11.97 33.91
CA PHE A 571 20.99 -11.71 32.73
C PHE A 571 21.17 -12.96 31.84
N GLY A 572 21.35 -14.13 32.44
CA GLY A 572 21.37 -15.39 31.71
C GLY A 572 20.03 -15.69 31.04
N GLY A 573 18.91 -15.36 31.69
CA GLY A 573 17.56 -15.55 31.17
C GLY A 573 17.19 -14.57 30.06
N LEU A 574 17.72 -13.33 30.08
CA LEU A 574 17.47 -12.32 29.04
C LEU A 574 17.82 -12.84 27.64
N LEU A 575 18.92 -13.59 27.51
CA LEU A 575 19.38 -14.17 26.24
C LEU A 575 18.40 -15.17 25.62
N GLY A 576 17.42 -15.66 26.38
CA GLY A 576 16.37 -16.55 25.88
C GLY A 576 15.30 -15.85 25.03
N GLY A 577 15.21 -14.52 25.06
CA GLY A 577 14.19 -13.75 24.37
C GLY A 577 14.65 -12.99 23.12
N PRO A 578 13.74 -12.22 22.49
CA PRO A 578 14.05 -11.48 21.27
C PRO A 578 15.21 -10.50 21.47
N ALA A 579 16.22 -10.56 20.60
CA ALA A 579 17.38 -9.68 20.67
C ALA A 579 17.01 -8.18 20.59
N THR A 580 15.93 -7.84 19.87
CA THR A 580 15.39 -6.48 19.77
C THR A 580 14.96 -5.92 21.12
N ASN A 581 14.35 -6.76 21.96
CA ASN A 581 13.93 -6.38 23.30
C ASN A 581 15.12 -6.04 24.19
N ILE A 582 16.27 -6.69 24.04
CA ILE A 582 17.46 -6.39 24.86
C ILE A 582 18.04 -5.02 24.53
N VAL A 583 18.05 -4.63 23.25
CA VAL A 583 18.45 -3.27 22.84
C VAL A 583 17.47 -2.24 23.44
N ARG A 584 16.16 -2.53 23.42
CA ARG A 584 15.14 -1.69 24.08
C ARG A 584 15.40 -1.58 25.59
N ILE A 585 15.62 -2.70 26.27
CA ILE A 585 15.93 -2.76 27.72
C ILE A 585 17.17 -1.90 28.05
N TRP A 586 18.21 -1.93 27.21
CA TRP A 586 19.37 -1.06 27.38
C TRP A 586 18.98 0.42 27.39
N TYR A 587 18.27 0.90 26.37
CA TYR A 587 17.88 2.32 26.31
C TYR A 587 16.92 2.73 27.44
N THR A 588 16.09 1.80 27.94
CA THR A 588 15.18 2.05 29.07
C THR A 588 15.93 2.17 30.41
N TYR A 589 16.91 1.30 30.69
CA TYR A 589 17.47 1.15 32.04
C TYR A 589 18.94 1.59 32.20
N ARG A 590 19.69 1.91 31.11
CA ARG A 590 21.14 2.24 31.17
C ARG A 590 21.54 3.36 32.14
N ASP A 591 20.65 4.29 32.43
CA ASP A 591 20.91 5.42 33.33
C ASP A 591 20.53 5.10 34.80
N GLN A 592 19.84 3.96 35.04
CA GLN A 592 19.35 3.54 36.36
C GLN A 592 20.13 2.34 36.95
N LEU A 593 20.95 1.68 36.13
CA LEU A 593 21.70 0.48 36.52
C LEU A 593 23.05 0.83 37.19
N PRO A 594 23.48 0.06 38.21
CA PRO A 594 24.83 0.12 38.75
C PRO A 594 25.90 -0.14 37.69
N ASP A 595 27.10 0.44 37.84
CA ASP A 595 28.16 0.41 36.83
C ASP A 595 28.56 -1.01 36.37
N GLU A 596 28.59 -1.98 37.28
CA GLU A 596 28.92 -3.37 36.94
C GLU A 596 27.84 -4.02 36.05
N LEU A 597 26.56 -3.90 36.43
CA LEU A 597 25.44 -4.42 35.65
C LEU A 597 25.25 -3.67 34.33
N LYS A 598 25.50 -2.35 34.34
CA LYS A 598 25.49 -1.51 33.15
C LYS A 598 26.54 -1.98 32.14
N LYS A 599 27.77 -2.27 32.58
CA LYS A 599 28.81 -2.83 31.70
C LYS A 599 28.37 -4.17 31.11
N LYS A 600 27.88 -5.09 31.94
CA LYS A 600 27.37 -6.40 31.47
C LYS A 600 26.26 -6.25 30.43
N LEU A 601 25.23 -5.45 30.71
CA LEU A 601 24.11 -5.22 29.77
C LEU A 601 24.60 -4.58 28.47
N ARG A 602 25.53 -3.62 28.55
CA ARG A 602 26.11 -2.96 27.37
C ARG A 602 26.81 -3.95 26.44
N GLU A 603 27.57 -4.89 26.99
CA GLU A 603 28.27 -5.90 26.17
C GLU A 603 27.29 -6.83 25.47
N ILE A 604 26.24 -7.26 26.18
CA ILE A 604 25.18 -8.10 25.60
C ILE A 604 24.44 -7.32 24.50
N ALA A 605 23.99 -6.10 24.79
CA ALA A 605 23.28 -5.25 23.84
C ALA A 605 24.13 -4.96 22.60
N ARG A 606 25.44 -4.71 22.76
CA ARG A 606 26.38 -4.48 21.65
C ARG A 606 26.44 -5.68 20.72
N ARG A 607 26.65 -6.88 21.27
CA ARG A 607 26.73 -8.11 20.48
C ARG A 607 25.42 -8.37 19.73
N LEU A 608 24.29 -8.23 20.41
CA LEU A 608 22.97 -8.48 19.81
C LEU A 608 22.58 -7.43 18.78
N LEU A 609 22.97 -6.17 18.97
CA LEU A 609 22.77 -5.10 17.99
C LEU A 609 23.51 -5.41 16.67
N ILE A 610 24.74 -5.92 16.76
CA ILE A 610 25.51 -6.38 15.60
C ILE A 610 24.81 -7.55 14.90
N ASP A 611 24.38 -8.56 15.66
CA ASP A 611 23.67 -9.73 15.13
C ASP A 611 22.34 -9.36 14.44
N LEU A 612 21.58 -8.42 15.03
CA LEU A 612 20.35 -7.89 14.45
C LEU A 612 20.62 -7.15 13.13
N GLY A 613 21.61 -6.28 13.08
CA GLY A 613 22.01 -5.59 11.85
C GLY A 613 22.32 -6.57 10.72
N MET A 614 23.11 -7.61 11.01
CA MET A 614 23.39 -8.69 10.04
C MET A 614 22.14 -9.44 9.61
N LYS A 615 21.22 -9.74 10.54
CA LYS A 615 19.98 -10.46 10.26
C LYS A 615 19.07 -9.67 9.32
N TYR A 616 18.81 -8.39 9.61
CA TYR A 616 17.99 -7.52 8.77
C TYR A 616 18.61 -7.36 7.37
N ALA A 617 19.93 -7.13 7.30
CA ALA A 617 20.64 -7.06 6.02
C ALA A 617 20.46 -8.34 5.18
N ARG A 618 20.61 -9.52 5.78
CA ARG A 618 20.43 -10.82 5.09
C ARG A 618 18.99 -11.05 4.64
N GLN A 619 18.01 -10.73 5.48
CA GLN A 619 16.60 -10.93 5.18
C GLN A 619 16.13 -10.06 4.02
N THR A 620 16.56 -8.80 3.97
CA THR A 620 16.10 -7.84 2.96
C THR A 620 16.92 -7.88 1.66
N MET A 621 18.24 -8.09 1.74
CA MET A 621 19.13 -8.08 0.56
C MET A 621 19.37 -9.48 -0.04
N GLY A 622 19.08 -10.55 0.70
CA GLY A 622 19.30 -11.93 0.28
C GLY A 622 20.77 -12.38 0.31
N SER A 623 21.00 -13.69 0.53
CA SER A 623 22.34 -14.28 0.66
C SER A 623 23.22 -14.13 -0.60
N SER A 624 22.58 -14.02 -1.77
CA SER A 624 23.26 -13.88 -3.07
C SER A 624 23.90 -12.50 -3.28
N MET A 625 23.35 -11.43 -2.69
CA MET A 625 23.95 -10.08 -2.78
C MET A 625 25.09 -9.91 -1.78
N LEU A 626 25.08 -10.68 -0.68
CA LEU A 626 26.17 -10.76 0.29
C LEU A 626 27.38 -11.59 -0.20
N GLY A 627 27.22 -12.43 -1.24
CA GLY A 627 28.27 -13.29 -1.79
C GLY A 627 28.41 -13.15 -3.31
N GLY A 628 29.55 -12.60 -3.76
CA GLY A 628 29.91 -12.52 -5.18
C GLY A 628 29.06 -11.53 -5.99
N ILE A 629 29.57 -11.07 -7.12
CA ILE A 629 28.88 -10.16 -8.04
C ILE A 629 28.06 -11.04 -9.00
N GLN A 630 26.77 -10.73 -9.22
CA GLN A 630 26.12 -11.19 -10.45
C GLN A 630 26.56 -10.27 -11.57
N GLU A 631 27.58 -10.71 -12.30
CA GLU A 631 28.05 -10.10 -13.53
C GLU A 631 26.91 -10.10 -14.56
N SER A 632 26.63 -8.96 -15.20
CA SER A 632 25.64 -8.94 -16.29
C SER A 632 26.23 -9.58 -17.55
N THR A 633 25.38 -10.03 -18.46
CA THR A 633 25.80 -10.69 -19.70
C THR A 633 26.09 -9.73 -20.87
N THR A 634 25.98 -8.41 -20.70
CA THR A 634 26.32 -7.46 -21.75
C THR A 634 27.79 -7.06 -21.64
N VAL A 635 28.53 -7.25 -22.73
CA VAL A 635 29.93 -6.88 -22.86
C VAL A 635 30.09 -5.75 -23.88
N ARG A 636 30.96 -4.80 -23.58
CA ARG A 636 31.30 -3.70 -24.51
C ARG A 636 32.81 -3.45 -24.57
N PRO A 637 33.33 -2.82 -25.62
CA PRO A 637 34.73 -2.42 -25.69
C PRO A 637 35.13 -1.56 -24.47
N PHE A 638 36.31 -1.85 -23.95
CA PHE A 638 36.97 -1.12 -22.88
C PHE A 638 37.22 0.33 -23.30
N LYS A 639 36.89 1.26 -22.41
CA LYS A 639 37.16 2.70 -22.57
C LYS A 639 38.10 3.15 -21.46
N LEU A 640 38.95 4.14 -21.75
CA LEU A 640 39.78 4.75 -20.72
C LEU A 640 38.89 5.29 -19.59
N GLY A 641 39.06 4.76 -18.39
CA GLY A 641 38.25 5.06 -17.20
C GLY A 641 37.42 3.89 -16.67
N ASP A 642 37.34 2.77 -17.40
CA ASP A 642 36.72 1.54 -16.91
C ASP A 642 37.62 0.83 -15.89
N ASP A 643 36.99 0.15 -14.93
CA ASP A 643 37.70 -0.69 -13.96
C ASP A 643 38.32 -1.91 -14.66
N MET A 644 39.60 -2.16 -14.37
CA MET A 644 40.36 -3.27 -14.95
C MET A 644 39.85 -4.63 -14.47
N ASP A 645 39.24 -4.68 -13.28
CA ASP A 645 38.70 -5.90 -12.68
C ASP A 645 37.42 -6.41 -13.41
N LEU A 646 36.82 -5.57 -14.26
CA LEU A 646 35.61 -5.89 -15.03
C LEU A 646 35.91 -6.42 -16.45
N ILE A 647 37.18 -6.58 -16.83
CA ILE A 647 37.57 -7.11 -18.14
C ILE A 647 37.24 -8.61 -18.22
N ASN A 648 36.35 -8.98 -19.15
CA ASN A 648 35.99 -10.36 -19.42
C ASN A 648 36.94 -10.96 -20.47
N LEU A 649 37.96 -11.66 -19.99
CA LEU A 649 38.96 -12.29 -20.85
C LEU A 649 38.37 -13.37 -21.76
N GLU A 650 37.34 -14.11 -21.33
CA GLU A 650 36.71 -15.16 -22.14
C GLU A 650 35.99 -14.58 -23.35
N GLU A 651 35.10 -13.60 -23.15
CA GLU A 651 34.38 -12.92 -24.24
C GLU A 651 35.34 -12.14 -25.16
N THR A 652 36.39 -11.55 -24.58
CA THR A 652 37.46 -10.90 -25.36
C THR A 652 38.12 -11.89 -26.32
N ILE A 653 38.49 -13.08 -25.83
CA ILE A 653 39.12 -14.13 -26.65
C ILE A 653 38.14 -14.66 -27.71
N ASP A 654 36.89 -14.95 -27.34
CA ASP A 654 35.87 -15.44 -28.27
C ASP A 654 35.54 -14.43 -29.37
N SER A 655 35.45 -13.14 -29.04
CA SER A 655 35.27 -12.06 -30.02
C SER A 655 36.44 -12.01 -31.00
N LEU A 656 37.69 -12.04 -30.50
CA LEU A 656 38.88 -12.03 -31.34
C LEU A 656 38.95 -13.26 -32.26
N LEU A 657 38.63 -14.45 -31.73
CA LEU A 657 38.60 -15.69 -32.51
C LEU A 657 37.48 -15.68 -33.55
N SER A 658 36.29 -15.17 -33.21
CA SER A 658 35.14 -15.04 -34.13
C SER A 658 35.41 -14.07 -35.29
N GLN A 659 36.26 -13.07 -35.05
CA GLN A 659 36.77 -12.14 -36.08
C GLN A 659 37.93 -12.75 -36.89
N GLY A 660 38.31 -14.00 -36.62
CA GLY A 660 39.39 -14.71 -37.32
C GLY A 660 40.80 -14.32 -36.89
N ARG A 661 40.96 -13.58 -35.77
CA ARG A 661 42.28 -13.20 -35.24
C ARG A 661 42.85 -14.35 -34.42
N THR A 662 43.92 -14.97 -34.92
CA THR A 662 44.63 -16.09 -34.28
C THR A 662 45.99 -15.71 -33.68
N ASN A 663 46.41 -14.44 -33.83
CA ASN A 663 47.68 -13.93 -33.33
C ASN A 663 47.46 -12.78 -32.33
N PHE A 664 47.56 -13.07 -31.04
CA PHE A 664 47.33 -12.12 -29.93
C PHE A 664 48.50 -11.14 -29.65
N LYS A 665 49.48 -11.03 -30.56
CA LYS A 665 50.63 -10.13 -30.37
C LYS A 665 50.31 -8.65 -30.59
N ILE A 666 49.20 -8.34 -31.25
CA ILE A 666 48.74 -6.97 -31.50
C ILE A 666 47.33 -6.88 -30.90
N LEU A 667 47.23 -6.25 -29.73
CA LEU A 667 45.97 -5.99 -29.04
C LEU A 667 45.85 -4.48 -28.81
N GLU A 668 44.74 -3.90 -29.21
CA GLU A 668 44.37 -2.52 -28.91
C GLU A 668 43.50 -2.46 -27.65
N THR A 669 43.44 -1.31 -26.97
CA THR A 669 42.62 -1.18 -25.76
C THR A 669 41.14 -1.45 -26.03
N SER A 670 40.65 -1.16 -27.24
CA SER A 670 39.28 -1.47 -27.68
C SER A 670 39.01 -2.95 -27.93
N ASP A 671 40.05 -3.79 -28.00
CA ASP A 671 39.88 -5.24 -28.17
C ASP A 671 39.40 -5.91 -26.88
N PHE A 672 39.68 -5.31 -25.71
CA PHE A 672 39.21 -5.82 -24.43
C PHE A 672 37.72 -5.55 -24.24
N LEU A 673 36.97 -6.60 -23.93
CA LEU A 673 35.56 -6.52 -23.62
C LEU A 673 35.37 -6.46 -22.10
N VAL A 674 34.64 -5.46 -21.65
CA VAL A 674 34.30 -5.23 -20.23
C VAL A 674 32.86 -5.65 -20.01
N THR A 675 32.62 -6.41 -18.95
CA THR A 675 31.28 -6.76 -18.51
C THR A 675 30.58 -5.53 -17.93
N GLU A 676 29.44 -5.15 -18.50
CA GLU A 676 28.60 -4.14 -17.87
C GLU A 676 27.98 -4.76 -16.61
N THR A 677 28.22 -4.18 -15.44
CA THR A 677 27.45 -4.51 -14.24
C THR A 677 26.07 -3.87 -14.37
N TYR A 678 24.99 -4.63 -14.11
CA TYR A 678 23.62 -4.12 -14.27
C TYR A 678 23.27 -3.04 -13.23
N GLN A 679 24.12 -2.83 -12.23
CA GLN A 679 24.09 -1.69 -11.34
C GLN A 679 25.52 -1.14 -11.25
N GLY A 680 25.73 0.11 -11.66
CA GLY A 680 27.01 0.79 -11.50
C GLY A 680 27.35 0.96 -10.02
N HIS A 681 28.56 1.42 -9.69
CA HIS A 681 28.87 1.85 -8.33
C HIS A 681 27.86 2.94 -7.90
N ARG A 682 27.11 2.67 -6.83
CA ARG A 682 26.13 3.61 -6.24
C ARG A 682 26.73 4.21 -4.98
N ALA A 683 26.28 5.42 -4.65
CA ALA A 683 26.63 6.09 -3.41
C ALA A 683 25.35 6.41 -2.62
N PHE A 684 25.32 5.99 -1.35
CA PHE A 684 24.22 6.18 -0.43
C PHE A 684 24.67 6.98 0.79
N TYR A 685 23.97 8.08 1.07
CA TYR A 685 24.20 8.87 2.27
C TYR A 685 22.93 8.93 3.11
N TRP A 686 22.99 8.44 4.34
CA TRP A 686 21.85 8.43 5.27
C TRP A 686 22.00 9.50 6.34
N ALA A 687 21.03 10.40 6.42
CA ALA A 687 20.88 11.33 7.53
C ALA A 687 19.63 10.93 8.33
N LEU A 688 19.83 10.49 9.57
CA LEU A 688 18.77 9.99 10.44
C LEU A 688 18.58 10.92 11.65
N ASP A 689 17.35 11.32 11.89
CA ASP A 689 16.97 12.18 13.00
C ASP A 689 17.11 11.46 14.36
N LYS A 690 17.71 12.15 15.32
CA LYS A 690 17.83 11.73 16.73
C LYS A 690 17.43 12.85 17.72
N SER A 691 16.56 13.75 17.28
CA SER A 691 16.03 14.88 18.06
C SER A 691 15.24 14.43 19.30
N GLY A 692 14.77 15.39 20.11
CA GLY A 692 13.98 15.10 21.31
C GLY A 692 12.73 14.23 21.07
N SER A 693 12.10 14.29 19.89
CA SER A 693 10.93 13.45 19.55
C SER A 693 11.28 11.96 19.39
N MET A 694 12.58 11.66 19.24
CA MET A 694 13.14 10.31 19.20
C MET A 694 13.51 9.76 20.58
N ASN A 695 13.21 10.48 21.68
CA ASN A 695 13.53 10.08 23.04
C ASN A 695 12.59 8.97 23.59
N SER A 696 12.54 7.83 22.89
CA SER A 696 11.97 6.58 23.39
C SER A 696 12.94 5.43 23.13
N ALA A 697 12.92 4.42 24.01
CA ALA A 697 13.82 3.28 23.92
C ALA A 697 13.62 2.47 22.63
N GLU A 698 12.38 2.39 22.16
CA GLU A 698 12.00 1.74 20.90
C GLU A 698 12.56 2.48 19.69
N LYS A 699 12.35 3.80 19.60
CA LYS A 699 12.81 4.61 18.45
C LYS A 699 14.33 4.63 18.34
N LEU A 700 15.05 4.83 19.45
CA LEU A 700 16.52 4.80 19.47
C LEU A 700 17.06 3.40 19.17
N GLY A 701 16.41 2.36 19.70
CA GLY A 701 16.77 0.97 19.41
C GLY A 701 16.65 0.63 17.93
N MET A 702 15.52 0.98 17.31
CA MET A 702 15.29 0.75 15.89
C MET A 702 16.24 1.58 15.02
N LEU A 703 16.49 2.85 15.36
CA LEU A 703 17.49 3.67 14.67
C LEU A 703 18.89 3.04 14.70
N ALA A 704 19.32 2.54 15.87
CA ALA A 704 20.60 1.84 15.98
C ALA A 704 20.64 0.59 15.11
N ILE A 705 19.57 -0.21 15.11
CA ILE A 705 19.44 -1.41 14.26
C ILE A 705 19.49 -1.02 12.78
N SER A 706 18.82 0.05 12.36
CA SER A 706 18.82 0.55 10.98
C SER A 706 20.24 0.89 10.51
N VAL A 707 21.00 1.66 11.30
CA VAL A 707 22.38 2.03 10.97
C VAL A 707 23.25 0.78 10.79
N MET A 708 23.13 -0.17 11.72
CA MET A 708 23.88 -1.42 11.67
C MET A 708 23.49 -2.28 10.47
N ALA A 709 22.20 -2.34 10.15
CA ALA A 709 21.70 -3.06 8.99
C ALA A 709 22.23 -2.44 7.68
N GLY A 710 22.28 -1.11 7.58
CA GLY A 710 22.89 -0.40 6.45
C GLY A 710 24.37 -0.70 6.26
N LEU A 711 25.15 -0.72 7.35
CA LEU A 711 26.58 -1.06 7.30
C LEU A 711 26.85 -2.44 6.71
N TYR A 712 25.96 -3.41 6.96
CA TYR A 712 26.07 -4.76 6.40
C TYR A 712 25.44 -4.89 5.00
N GLY A 713 24.29 -4.26 4.77
CA GLY A 713 23.53 -4.36 3.52
C GLY A 713 24.17 -3.62 2.35
N ILE A 714 24.85 -2.49 2.63
CA ILE A 714 25.38 -1.56 1.62
C ILE A 714 26.92 -1.63 1.57
N LYS A 715 27.52 -2.72 2.07
CA LYS A 715 28.98 -2.85 2.19
C LYS A 715 29.74 -2.71 0.85
N LYS A 716 29.09 -3.01 -0.28
CA LYS A 716 29.67 -2.98 -1.62
C LYS A 716 29.56 -1.61 -2.32
N ASP A 717 28.69 -0.73 -1.84
CA ASP A 717 28.45 0.61 -2.38
C ASP A 717 29.15 1.67 -1.50
N ASP A 718 29.34 2.89 -2.03
CA ASP A 718 29.88 4.00 -1.23
C ASP A 718 28.83 4.44 -0.20
N PHE A 719 29.07 4.17 1.08
CA PHE A 719 28.07 4.36 2.13
C PHE A 719 28.55 5.32 3.23
N GLY A 720 27.80 6.40 3.43
CA GLY A 720 27.94 7.34 4.54
C GLY A 720 26.68 7.41 5.39
N VAL A 721 26.83 7.63 6.69
CA VAL A 721 25.71 7.75 7.63
C VAL A 721 26.01 8.74 8.76
N VAL A 722 25.00 9.57 9.07
CA VAL A 722 25.04 10.55 10.15
C VAL A 722 23.74 10.53 10.96
N LEU A 723 23.86 10.85 12.24
CA LEU A 723 22.74 11.10 13.14
C LEU A 723 22.67 12.59 13.43
N PHE A 724 21.52 13.23 13.32
CA PHE A 724 21.40 14.67 13.52
C PHE A 724 20.31 15.05 14.51
N ASP A 725 20.59 16.09 15.28
CA ASP A 725 19.63 16.88 16.05
C ASP A 725 19.89 18.37 15.78
N SER A 726 20.24 19.18 16.79
CA SER A 726 20.80 20.52 16.61
C SER A 726 22.27 20.48 16.19
N THR A 727 22.91 19.32 16.32
CA THR A 727 24.28 19.00 15.92
C THR A 727 24.31 17.71 15.11
N THR A 728 25.15 17.65 14.07
CA THR A 728 25.31 16.42 13.29
C THR A 728 26.46 15.57 13.84
N HIS A 729 26.18 14.32 14.20
CA HIS A 729 27.16 13.31 14.57
C HIS A 729 27.45 12.39 13.38
N VAL A 730 28.73 12.33 13.00
CA VAL A 730 29.17 11.48 11.89
C VAL A 730 29.42 10.07 12.40
N VAL A 731 28.68 9.10 11.88
CA VAL A 731 28.87 7.68 12.22
C VAL A 731 29.88 7.02 11.27
N LYS A 732 29.74 7.27 9.96
CA LYS A 732 30.68 6.80 8.94
C LYS A 732 30.68 7.76 7.75
N ARG A 733 31.87 8.10 7.23
CA ARG A 733 32.00 8.87 5.97
C ARG A 733 32.09 7.94 4.76
N MET A 734 31.70 8.40 3.57
CA MET A 734 31.83 7.61 2.34
C MET A 734 33.28 7.24 2.02
N ALA A 735 34.21 8.16 2.27
CA ALA A 735 35.65 7.93 2.07
C ALA A 735 36.23 6.81 2.96
N GLU A 736 35.55 6.47 4.07
CA GLU A 736 35.97 5.43 5.01
C GLU A 736 35.54 4.05 4.49
N LYS A 737 36.40 3.41 3.68
CA LYS A 737 36.13 2.09 3.09
C LYS A 737 35.93 0.98 4.14
N SER A 738 36.54 1.09 5.31
CA SER A 738 36.40 0.13 6.40
C SER A 738 36.30 0.84 7.75
N ILE A 739 35.23 0.54 8.50
CA ILE A 739 35.02 1.03 9.87
C ILE A 739 34.86 -0.16 10.82
N SER A 740 35.32 -0.02 12.07
CA SER A 740 35.09 -1.04 13.09
C SER A 740 33.61 -1.06 13.48
N VAL A 741 32.95 -2.18 13.20
CA VAL A 741 31.53 -2.37 13.50
C VAL A 741 31.27 -2.35 15.01
N ASP A 742 32.18 -2.93 15.81
CA ASP A 742 32.11 -2.88 17.28
C ASP A 742 32.15 -1.46 17.84
N LYS A 743 32.98 -0.59 17.24
CA LYS A 743 33.05 0.81 17.62
C LYS A 743 31.74 1.52 17.29
N VAL A 744 31.22 1.35 16.08
CA VAL A 744 29.93 1.96 15.69
C VAL A 744 28.79 1.48 16.58
N ALA A 745 28.69 0.17 16.85
CA ALA A 745 27.68 -0.36 17.75
C ALA A 745 27.80 0.23 19.17
N SER A 746 29.02 0.43 19.65
CA SER A 746 29.27 1.07 20.96
C SER A 746 28.86 2.53 20.98
N ASP A 747 29.16 3.29 19.92
CA ASP A 747 28.82 4.70 19.78
C ASP A 747 27.30 4.89 19.67
N LEU A 748 26.61 4.01 18.94
CA LEU A 748 25.15 4.01 18.82
C LEU A 748 24.45 3.73 20.16
N LEU A 749 24.97 2.80 20.96
CA LEU A 749 24.41 2.49 22.29
C LEU A 749 24.61 3.62 23.30
N ASP A 750 25.63 4.46 23.11
CA ASP A 750 25.87 5.66 23.92
C ASP A 750 25.09 6.88 23.41
N ALA A 751 24.53 6.82 22.20
CA ALA A 751 23.75 7.91 21.63
C ALA A 751 22.54 8.27 22.52
N LYS A 752 22.32 9.57 22.69
CA LYS A 752 21.16 10.14 23.39
C LYS A 752 20.35 10.99 22.41
N ALA A 753 19.03 10.84 22.50
CA ALA A 753 18.11 11.78 21.87
C ALA A 753 18.14 13.10 22.61
N GLY A 754 18.12 14.23 21.88
CA GLY A 754 18.17 15.55 22.50
C GLY A 754 18.14 16.67 21.47
N GLY A 755 18.04 17.92 21.94
CA GLY A 755 18.03 19.11 21.09
C GLY A 755 16.77 19.29 20.23
N GLY A 756 16.76 20.37 19.43
CA GLY A 756 15.82 20.55 18.33
C GLY A 756 16.28 19.85 17.05
N THR A 757 15.50 19.93 15.98
CA THR A 757 15.77 19.23 14.72
C THR A 757 16.39 20.18 13.69
N GLY A 758 17.69 20.04 13.38
CA GLY A 758 18.44 20.87 12.44
C GLY A 758 19.09 20.04 11.33
N GLY A 759 18.64 20.22 10.09
CA GLY A 759 19.05 19.40 8.94
C GLY A 759 20.19 19.98 8.09
N ALA A 760 20.52 21.27 8.22
CA ALA A 760 21.39 21.93 7.24
C ALA A 760 22.82 21.39 7.27
N GLN A 761 23.35 21.08 8.46
CA GLN A 761 24.69 20.51 8.59
C GLN A 761 24.79 19.10 8.01
N SER A 762 23.77 18.26 8.19
CA SER A 762 23.76 16.89 7.66
C SER A 762 23.67 16.88 6.13
N ILE A 763 22.88 17.79 5.55
CA ILE A 763 22.79 18.01 4.10
C ILE A 763 24.11 18.53 3.52
N ARG A 764 24.77 19.48 4.21
CA ARG A 764 26.09 19.99 3.77
C ARG A 764 27.13 18.87 3.73
N LEU A 765 27.20 18.06 4.78
CA LEU A 765 28.11 16.90 4.82
C LEU A 765 27.77 15.88 3.74
N ALA A 766 26.49 15.67 3.42
CA ALA A 766 26.09 14.80 2.32
C ALA A 766 26.65 15.31 0.98
N LEU A 767 26.48 16.60 0.67
CA LEU A 767 27.02 17.21 -0.55
C LEU A 767 28.55 17.03 -0.65
N GLU A 768 29.28 17.29 0.43
CA GLU A 768 30.74 17.08 0.48
C GLU A 768 31.12 15.61 0.22
N ASN A 769 30.43 14.66 0.85
CA ASN A 769 30.70 13.22 0.63
C ASN A 769 30.38 12.79 -0.81
N PHE A 770 29.37 13.38 -1.44
CA PHE A 770 29.00 13.10 -2.83
C PHE A 770 29.95 13.73 -3.87
N GLU A 771 30.73 14.74 -3.50
CA GLU A 771 31.77 15.31 -4.38
C GLU A 771 32.97 14.34 -4.50
N ASP A 772 33.29 13.60 -3.43
CA ASP A 772 34.42 12.68 -3.37
C ASP A 772 34.16 11.30 -4.02
N THR A 773 32.89 10.94 -4.25
CA THR A 773 32.53 9.65 -4.87
C THR A 773 32.52 9.70 -6.40
N ARG A 774 33.00 8.61 -7.00
CA ARG A 774 32.93 8.36 -8.46
C ARG A 774 31.68 7.58 -8.88
N ALA A 775 30.76 7.32 -7.95
CA ALA A 775 29.52 6.61 -8.21
C ALA A 775 28.68 7.32 -9.28
N LYS A 776 28.12 6.52 -10.20
CA LYS A 776 27.23 7.02 -11.26
C LYS A 776 25.86 7.41 -10.72
N GLU A 777 25.41 6.72 -9.69
CA GLU A 777 24.15 7.00 -9.01
C GLU A 777 24.41 7.46 -7.58
N LYS A 778 23.82 8.60 -7.20
CA LYS A 778 24.01 9.24 -5.90
C LYS A 778 22.65 9.42 -5.24
N ILE A 779 22.47 8.87 -4.04
CA ILE A 779 21.17 8.79 -3.38
C ILE A 779 21.31 9.27 -1.94
N PHE A 780 20.66 10.39 -1.63
CA PHE A 780 20.58 10.95 -0.30
C PHE A 780 19.26 10.55 0.37
N VAL A 781 19.33 9.89 1.52
CA VAL A 781 18.16 9.52 2.32
C VAL A 781 18.13 10.38 3.57
N PHE A 782 17.00 11.07 3.78
CA PHE A 782 16.78 11.98 4.90
C PHE A 782 15.55 11.53 5.69
N SER A 783 15.72 11.09 6.94
CA SER A 783 14.63 10.59 7.78
C SER A 783 14.39 11.52 8.96
N SER A 784 13.19 12.11 9.05
CA SER A 784 12.77 13.04 10.11
C SER A 784 11.24 13.25 10.09
N ASP A 785 10.69 13.78 11.19
CA ASP A 785 9.31 14.28 11.26
C ASP A 785 9.10 15.63 10.54
N MET A 786 10.17 16.21 9.96
CA MET A 786 10.16 17.43 9.15
C MET A 786 9.77 18.71 9.92
N PHE A 787 9.82 18.69 11.25
CA PHE A 787 9.76 19.91 12.08
C PHE A 787 11.15 20.56 12.19
N LEU A 788 11.73 20.92 11.04
CA LEU A 788 13.09 21.46 10.95
C LEU A 788 13.15 22.92 11.43
N SER A 789 14.05 23.18 12.38
CA SER A 789 14.37 24.53 12.89
C SER A 789 15.07 25.41 11.85
N ASP A 790 15.71 24.80 10.85
CA ASP A 790 16.52 25.45 9.82
C ASP A 790 16.02 25.14 8.38
N GLN A 791 14.70 24.94 8.21
CA GLN A 791 14.05 24.57 6.95
C GLN A 791 14.54 25.39 5.74
N ALA A 792 14.58 26.72 5.84
CA ALA A 792 14.99 27.59 4.73
C ALA A 792 16.45 27.35 4.28
N ALA A 793 17.35 27.05 5.23
CA ALA A 793 18.73 26.72 4.92
C ALA A 793 18.86 25.32 4.29
N CYS A 794 18.07 24.36 4.77
CA CYS A 794 17.97 23.02 4.16
C CYS A 794 17.51 23.12 2.70
N GLU A 795 16.47 23.90 2.44
CA GLU A 795 15.92 24.14 1.11
C GLU A 795 16.95 24.73 0.12
N GLN A 796 17.74 25.72 0.56
CA GLN A 796 18.81 26.30 -0.27
C GLN A 796 19.92 25.28 -0.57
N LEU A 797 20.25 24.40 0.38
CA LEU A 797 21.29 23.41 0.19
C LEU A 797 20.85 22.28 -0.76
N VAL A 798 19.61 21.80 -0.66
CA VAL A 798 19.14 20.70 -1.52
C VAL A 798 18.97 21.11 -2.98
N GLU A 799 18.80 22.40 -3.30
CA GLU A 799 18.80 22.88 -4.70
C GLU A 799 20.12 22.54 -5.42
N ARG A 800 21.23 22.41 -4.68
CA ARG A 800 22.54 21.98 -5.21
C ARG A 800 22.60 20.49 -5.55
N MET A 801 21.65 19.67 -5.09
CA MET A 801 21.64 18.23 -5.35
C MET A 801 21.33 17.89 -6.81
N LYS A 802 20.40 18.63 -7.43
CA LYS A 802 19.98 18.43 -8.83
C LYS A 802 21.14 18.50 -9.84
N PRO A 803 21.96 19.58 -9.89
CA PRO A 803 23.08 19.64 -10.84
C PRO A 803 24.14 18.57 -10.60
N LEU A 804 24.23 18.03 -9.37
CA LEU A 804 25.15 16.96 -9.00
C LEU A 804 24.59 15.55 -9.29
N GLY A 805 23.36 15.45 -9.81
CA GLY A 805 22.70 14.17 -10.09
C GLY A 805 22.34 13.38 -8.83
N ILE A 806 22.20 14.04 -7.69
CA ILE A 806 21.86 13.40 -6.41
C ILE A 806 20.34 13.29 -6.30
N LYS A 807 19.82 12.07 -6.16
CA LYS A 807 18.40 11.79 -5.91
C LYS A 807 18.13 11.84 -4.40
N MET A 808 17.17 12.66 -3.97
CA MET A 808 16.78 12.76 -2.56
C MET A 808 15.54 11.91 -2.25
N ILE A 809 15.58 11.21 -1.13
CA ILE A 809 14.46 10.42 -0.60
C ILE A 809 14.22 10.88 0.84
N ILE A 810 13.02 11.37 1.11
CA ILE A 810 12.61 11.82 2.44
C ILE A 810 11.73 10.75 3.07
N LEU A 811 12.13 10.26 4.23
CA LEU A 811 11.38 9.26 5.00
C LEU A 811 10.69 9.93 6.18
N VAL A 812 9.36 9.93 6.18
CA VAL A 812 8.52 10.59 7.19
C VAL A 812 7.56 9.61 7.86
N PRO A 813 7.26 9.73 9.16
CA PRO A 813 6.24 8.92 9.81
C PRO A 813 4.83 9.28 9.30
N LYS A 814 3.99 8.30 9.00
CA LYS A 814 2.66 8.50 8.38
C LYS A 814 1.71 9.39 9.22
N SER A 815 1.80 9.31 10.54
CA SER A 815 0.83 9.92 11.47
C SER A 815 1.27 11.27 12.05
N SER A 816 2.55 11.66 11.93
CA SER A 816 3.08 12.81 12.68
C SER A 816 4.30 13.43 12.00
N TYR A 817 4.08 14.18 10.92
CA TYR A 817 5.11 14.96 10.25
C TYR A 817 4.54 16.26 9.68
N ASN A 818 5.42 17.19 9.28
CA ASN A 818 5.03 18.40 8.57
C ASN A 818 5.00 18.16 7.04
N PRO A 819 3.82 17.96 6.41
CA PRO A 819 3.71 17.66 4.98
C PRO A 819 4.17 18.81 4.10
N HIS A 820 3.91 20.06 4.51
CA HIS A 820 4.31 21.23 3.73
C HIS A 820 5.83 21.37 3.65
N ALA A 821 6.53 21.18 4.79
CA ALA A 821 7.98 21.20 4.84
C ALA A 821 8.61 20.04 4.05
N ALA A 822 8.01 18.84 4.12
CA ALA A 822 8.43 17.67 3.37
C ALA A 822 8.32 17.88 1.85
N ASP A 823 7.14 18.32 1.39
CA ASP A 823 6.86 18.55 -0.03
C ASP A 823 7.70 19.71 -0.59
N SER A 824 7.89 20.78 0.18
CA SER A 824 8.74 21.91 -0.22
C SER A 824 10.19 21.46 -0.43
N LEU A 825 10.74 20.71 0.53
CA LEU A 825 12.11 20.21 0.44
C LEU A 825 12.28 19.20 -0.71
N ALA A 826 11.33 18.27 -0.88
CA ALA A 826 11.34 17.30 -1.97
C ALA A 826 11.23 17.97 -3.34
N LYS A 827 10.35 18.97 -3.51
CA LYS A 827 10.20 19.71 -4.77
C LYS A 827 11.51 20.41 -5.16
N LYS A 828 12.18 21.07 -4.22
CA LYS A 828 13.46 21.75 -4.47
C LYS A 828 14.61 20.79 -4.77
N ALA A 829 14.62 19.63 -4.12
CA ALA A 829 15.62 18.59 -4.35
C ALA A 829 15.34 17.71 -5.59
N HIS A 830 14.17 17.85 -6.23
CA HIS A 830 13.61 16.84 -7.15
C HIS A 830 13.60 15.42 -6.54
N GLY A 831 13.29 15.34 -5.25
CA GLY A 831 13.21 14.12 -4.47
C GLY A 831 11.80 13.54 -4.36
N VAL A 832 11.69 12.45 -3.62
CA VAL A 832 10.42 11.78 -3.29
C VAL A 832 10.23 11.70 -1.79
N VAL A 833 8.99 11.83 -1.34
CA VAL A 833 8.60 11.61 0.06
C VAL A 833 7.98 10.21 0.17
N LEU A 834 8.45 9.43 1.13
CA LEU A 834 7.90 8.10 1.46
C LEU A 834 7.47 8.09 2.91
N ASP A 835 6.30 7.53 3.17
CA ASP A 835 5.75 7.36 4.50
C ASP A 835 6.31 6.10 5.18
N ILE A 836 6.36 6.08 6.50
CA ILE A 836 6.66 4.93 7.34
C ILE A 836 5.48 4.73 8.30
N ALA A 837 4.86 3.54 8.28
CA ALA A 837 3.67 3.28 9.09
C ALA A 837 4.02 3.06 10.58
N SER A 838 5.14 2.36 10.84
CA SER A 838 5.70 2.13 12.17
C SER A 838 7.22 2.28 12.17
N ILE A 839 7.81 2.74 13.28
CA ILE A 839 9.26 2.83 13.44
C ILE A 839 9.96 1.47 13.28
N ASP A 840 9.24 0.37 13.53
CA ASP A 840 9.74 -0.99 13.34
C ASP A 840 10.07 -1.31 11.88
N GLU A 841 9.42 -0.63 10.93
CA GLU A 841 9.65 -0.79 9.50
C GLU A 841 10.89 -0.03 8.99
N LEU A 842 11.47 0.86 9.81
CA LEU A 842 12.55 1.76 9.39
C LEU A 842 13.78 1.01 8.83
N PRO A 843 14.33 -0.04 9.46
CA PRO A 843 15.47 -0.77 8.90
C PRO A 843 15.15 -1.41 7.55
N GLU A 844 13.97 -2.01 7.42
CA GLU A 844 13.57 -2.69 6.19
C GLU A 844 13.31 -1.69 5.06
N LYS A 845 12.61 -0.58 5.33
CA LYS A 845 12.38 0.47 4.33
C LYS A 845 13.68 1.10 3.87
N LEU A 846 14.59 1.44 4.79
CA LEU A 846 15.91 1.95 4.44
C LEU A 846 16.66 0.98 3.53
N LEU A 847 16.70 -0.31 3.88
CA LEU A 847 17.37 -1.32 3.06
C LEU A 847 16.70 -1.53 1.69
N ARG A 848 15.36 -1.60 1.63
CA ARG A 848 14.61 -1.73 0.36
C ARG A 848 14.85 -0.55 -0.57
N VAL A 849 14.87 0.67 -0.03
CA VAL A 849 15.22 1.90 -0.76
C VAL A 849 16.66 1.88 -1.27
N THR A 850 17.53 1.02 -0.73
CA THR A 850 18.90 0.84 -1.23
C THR A 850 19.08 -0.41 -2.11
N ASN A 851 18.04 -1.24 -2.26
CA ASN A 851 18.05 -2.51 -3.02
C ASN A 851 17.35 -2.42 -4.38
N TYR A 852 16.93 -1.23 -4.84
CA TYR A 852 16.25 -1.09 -6.12
C TYR A 852 17.20 -1.25 -7.32
#